data_AF-A0A924YR43-F1
#
_entry.id   AF-A0A924YR43-F1
#
_cell.length_a   1.000
_cell.length_b   1.000
_cell.length_c   1.000
_cell.angle_alpha   90.00
_cell.angle_beta   90.00
_cell.angle_gamma   90.00
#
_symmetry.space_group_name_H-M   'P 1'
#
loop_
_entity.id
_entity.type
_entity.pdbx_description
1 polymer ?
#
loop_
_entity_poly.entity_id
_entity_poly.type
_entity_poly.pdbx_seq_one_letter_code
_entity_poly.pdbx_strand_id
1 'polypeptide(L)'
;MNDLPLSGCTPEPLMNYLKALGVFRLVAEAEEADPEATLAWTNGTASLRTRLNRDAILDFFLTQYRPTPILAPWNGGSGFYGGGSAPVEAISRSTSPRLQLYRETIQLVRSFVPSQKPKDTDKQRLLAQSRARLADEVVTWLDVCFVLGEESVRYFPLLGTGGNDGRLDFTNNFMQRLAEVLAFNDQEQEPKDSRALLASALFADVVVSLGSSAIGQFNPGGIGGANGTQGRFEAGSLVNAWDYVLMIEGTLLFAGALARRMGQSSRSRAVFPFSVDSVAVGYASATASEETSDGSRSELWLPLWTEPAALSEVRHLFAEGRAQLGRRQARNAVEFALSVNLLGISRGISSFTRYGFLKRNGLAFLASPLGRVNVQPRPQARLLDDSALTGWLDRWRRATSDKSRTPARYQAALRQIDRSMFEFACRSEHGNDSKWLVSVLRALGNAERTLATGLRFAQSEGIRPLQGLSPDWLEQADDGSAEFRLAAAVTGIGDVKNVTGPFRSYLEEVEFKGFYDWSPGSCSRVWSRRDVAANLAAVFQRRQLEAFRKNSDAKGVPLNASRLASLVDVIDFLNGDIDDEKLADLLWALTAIDWQSVKRELPSHRDDVVIPFEYGVARLLVEPLPLKPIRLKSRTTVWKLPEPQIAWPSANKSRGDSRKRGEANDPTVPDQSVFHEFASGRSDAVSRAVTLAARRLKSGGRLVSGYRSRLRAGKELAVLSSIKPERLLAAMLFPVPNFDLELIANSVLSPPELEE
;
A
#
# COMPACT_ATOMS: atom_id res chain seq x y z
N MET A 1 -4.88 30.06 33.07
CA MET A 1 -3.89 29.57 32.07
C MET A 1 -4.07 30.37 30.79
N ASN A 2 -2.96 30.71 30.16
CA ASN A 2 -2.89 31.38 28.87
C ASN A 2 -2.76 30.32 27.77
N ASP A 3 -3.42 30.53 26.63
CA ASP A 3 -3.15 29.78 25.40
C ASP A 3 -2.17 30.61 24.56
N LEU A 4 -0.89 30.23 24.57
CA LEU A 4 0.17 30.94 23.87
C LEU A 4 0.44 30.30 22.49
N PRO A 5 0.06 30.96 21.38
CA PRO A 5 0.45 30.49 20.05
C PRO A 5 1.94 30.76 19.83
N LEU A 6 2.70 29.70 19.59
CA LEU A 6 4.12 29.76 19.23
C LEU A 6 4.23 29.78 17.71
N SER A 7 3.99 30.94 17.09
CA SER A 7 3.98 31.11 15.63
C SER A 7 5.32 30.80 14.95
N GLY A 8 6.44 30.82 15.68
CA GLY A 8 7.73 30.32 15.20
C GLY A 8 7.87 28.79 15.20
N CYS A 9 6.95 28.09 15.84
CA CYS A 9 6.94 26.63 16.03
C CYS A 9 5.86 25.98 15.15
N THR A 10 6.16 25.80 13.87
CA THR A 10 5.31 25.11 12.89
C THR A 10 5.66 23.62 12.75
N PRO A 11 4.75 22.76 12.24
CA PRO A 11 5.06 21.36 11.95
C PRO A 11 6.15 21.16 10.90
N GLU A 12 6.40 22.14 10.04
CA GLU A 12 7.38 22.14 8.95
C GLU A 12 8.16 23.47 8.93
N PRO A 13 9.50 23.47 8.79
CA PRO A 13 10.40 22.31 8.65
C PRO A 13 10.61 21.52 9.97
N LEU A 14 11.30 20.38 9.91
CA LEU A 14 11.54 19.47 11.04
C LEU A 14 12.10 20.20 12.28
N MET A 15 13.01 21.16 12.06
CA MET A 15 13.56 22.02 13.11
C MET A 15 12.48 22.69 13.96
N ASN A 16 11.43 23.22 13.35
CA ASN A 16 10.37 23.95 14.06
C ASN A 16 9.51 23.01 14.91
N TYR A 17 9.25 21.79 14.42
CA TYR A 17 8.54 20.78 15.20
C TYR A 17 9.32 20.37 16.44
N LEU A 18 10.61 20.06 16.26
CA LEU A 18 11.50 19.70 17.38
C LEU A 18 11.65 20.87 18.35
N LYS A 19 11.81 22.10 17.87
CA LYS A 19 11.82 23.30 18.72
C LYS A 19 10.58 23.40 19.58
N ALA A 20 9.39 23.18 19.01
CA ALA A 20 8.13 23.19 19.76
C ALA A 20 8.16 22.19 20.93
N LEU A 21 8.65 20.98 20.66
CA LEU A 21 8.82 19.94 21.67
C LEU A 21 9.86 20.32 22.72
N GLY A 22 10.97 20.95 22.33
CA GLY A 22 12.00 21.41 23.26
C GLY A 22 11.48 22.50 24.20
N VAL A 23 10.77 23.48 23.66
CA VAL A 23 10.11 24.54 24.46
C VAL A 23 9.14 23.91 25.45
N PHE A 24 8.27 23.03 24.97
CA PHE A 24 7.28 22.36 25.80
C PHE A 24 7.91 21.54 26.92
N ARG A 25 8.90 20.71 26.59
CA ARG A 25 9.61 19.86 27.53
C ARG A 25 10.26 20.68 28.64
N LEU A 26 11.00 21.73 28.27
CA LEU A 26 11.72 22.57 29.21
C LEU A 26 10.80 23.37 30.15
N VAL A 27 9.67 23.87 29.65
CA VAL A 27 8.67 24.57 30.48
C VAL A 27 7.97 23.60 31.43
N ALA A 28 7.62 22.40 30.96
CA ALA A 28 6.90 21.41 31.76
C ALA A 28 7.79 20.65 32.76
N GLU A 29 9.10 20.61 32.56
CA GLU A 29 10.05 19.97 33.51
C GLU A 29 10.50 20.90 34.63
N ALA A 30 10.52 22.22 34.40
CA ALA A 30 11.00 23.17 35.39
C ALA A 30 9.87 23.55 36.38
N GLU A 31 10.10 23.30 37.67
CA GLU A 31 9.17 23.67 38.74
C GLU A 31 8.92 25.19 38.77
N GLU A 32 9.94 25.98 38.46
CA GLU A 32 9.86 27.44 38.40
C GLU A 32 9.05 27.94 37.18
N ALA A 33 8.90 27.10 36.13
CA ALA A 33 8.15 27.42 34.92
C ALA A 33 6.69 26.98 35.03
N ASP A 34 6.28 25.81 34.52
CA ASP A 34 4.90 25.33 34.63
C ASP A 34 4.75 23.81 34.39
N PRO A 35 4.79 22.99 35.45
CA PRO A 35 4.63 21.54 35.34
C PRO A 35 3.27 21.06 34.79
N GLU A 36 2.24 21.91 34.81
CA GLU A 36 0.91 21.62 34.28
C GLU A 36 0.74 22.08 32.82
N ALA A 37 1.81 22.56 32.18
CA ALA A 37 1.75 23.00 30.80
C ALA A 37 1.31 21.84 29.88
N THR A 38 0.52 22.18 28.87
CA THR A 38 0.06 21.24 27.83
C THR A 38 0.33 21.82 26.44
N LEU A 39 0.56 20.93 25.47
CA LEU A 39 0.84 21.30 24.08
C LEU A 39 -0.27 20.79 23.17
N ALA A 40 -0.66 21.57 22.18
CA ALA A 40 -1.52 21.16 21.07
C ALA A 40 -1.03 21.76 19.75
N TRP A 41 -1.47 21.20 18.62
CA TRP A 41 -1.25 21.78 17.29
C TRP A 41 -2.55 22.39 16.77
N THR A 42 -2.55 23.72 16.60
CA THR A 42 -3.72 24.49 16.17
C THR A 42 -3.34 25.41 15.02
N ASN A 43 -4.14 25.40 13.94
CA ASN A 43 -3.94 26.24 12.76
C ASN A 43 -2.50 26.19 12.17
N GLY A 44 -1.85 25.02 12.24
CA GLY A 44 -0.49 24.85 11.72
C GLY A 44 0.62 25.41 12.61
N THR A 45 0.33 25.72 13.87
CA THR A 45 1.30 26.20 14.87
C THR A 45 1.17 25.43 16.18
N ALA A 46 2.24 25.34 16.94
CA ALA A 46 2.20 24.81 18.30
C ALA A 46 1.51 25.83 19.23
N SER A 47 0.58 25.37 20.05
CA SER A 47 -0.13 26.15 21.06
C SER A 47 0.23 25.61 22.43
N LEU A 48 0.93 26.40 23.24
CA LEU A 48 1.33 26.06 24.60
C LEU A 48 0.31 26.64 25.58
N ARG A 49 -0.42 25.78 26.27
CA ARG A 49 -1.29 26.19 27.37
C ARG A 49 -0.49 26.17 28.66
N THR A 50 -0.30 27.34 29.27
CA THR A 50 0.58 27.52 30.44
C THR A 50 0.16 28.70 31.32
N ARG A 51 0.58 28.74 32.58
CA ARG A 51 0.49 29.93 33.45
C ARG A 51 1.41 31.08 33.02
N LEU A 52 2.47 30.79 32.26
CA LEU A 52 3.39 31.82 31.75
C LEU A 52 2.69 32.67 30.70
N ASN A 53 2.94 33.98 30.71
CA ASN A 53 2.56 34.86 29.62
C ASN A 53 3.74 35.04 28.65
N ARG A 54 3.56 35.87 27.63
CA ARG A 54 4.55 36.11 26.58
C ARG A 54 5.91 36.59 27.09
N ASP A 55 5.95 37.51 28.05
CA ASP A 55 7.23 38.00 28.58
C ASP A 55 7.83 37.01 29.58
N ALA A 56 7.01 36.38 30.42
CA ALA A 56 7.46 35.41 31.41
C ALA A 56 8.11 34.17 30.77
N ILE A 57 7.63 33.70 29.62
CA ILE A 57 8.28 32.59 28.90
C ILE A 57 9.64 33.01 28.32
N LEU A 58 9.78 34.25 27.84
CA LEU A 58 11.08 34.76 27.40
C LEU A 58 12.05 34.85 28.58
N ASP A 59 11.61 35.44 29.69
CA ASP A 59 12.43 35.61 30.89
C ASP A 59 12.87 34.25 31.47
N PHE A 60 12.02 33.24 31.42
CA PHE A 60 12.37 31.87 31.80
C PHE A 60 13.57 31.34 31.01
N PHE A 61 13.56 31.40 29.68
CA PHE A 61 14.67 30.89 28.87
C PHE A 61 15.95 31.73 29.03
N LEU A 62 15.81 33.04 29.17
CA LEU A 62 16.95 33.94 29.30
C LEU A 62 17.64 33.80 30.66
N THR A 63 16.89 33.52 31.74
CA THR A 63 17.43 33.58 33.11
C THR A 63 17.46 32.24 33.86
N GLN A 64 16.51 31.34 33.60
CA GLN A 64 16.30 30.14 34.44
C GLN A 64 16.59 28.81 33.71
N TYR A 65 16.40 28.74 32.39
CA TYR A 65 16.61 27.53 31.59
C TYR A 65 17.97 26.87 31.86
N ARG A 66 17.99 25.60 32.24
CA ARG A 66 19.23 24.84 32.47
C ARG A 66 19.48 23.91 31.28
N PRO A 67 20.56 24.13 30.49
CA PRO A 67 20.82 23.28 29.33
C PRO A 67 21.10 21.83 29.71
N THR A 68 20.48 20.89 28.99
CA THR A 68 20.77 19.46 29.18
C THR A 68 22.19 19.15 28.71
N PRO A 69 22.96 18.27 29.40
CA PRO A 69 24.25 17.83 28.90
C PRO A 69 24.12 17.01 27.61
N ILE A 70 24.53 17.60 26.49
CA ILE A 70 24.46 16.99 25.15
C ILE A 70 25.89 16.71 24.67
N LEU A 71 26.37 15.48 24.84
CA LEU A 71 27.77 15.10 24.59
C LEU A 71 27.89 13.84 23.73
N ALA A 72 28.86 13.81 22.84
CA ALA A 72 29.17 12.63 22.01
C ALA A 72 30.67 12.28 22.08
N PRO A 73 31.18 11.81 23.23
CA PRO A 73 32.61 11.54 23.40
C PRO A 73 33.17 10.48 22.45
N TRP A 74 32.34 9.76 21.71
CA TRP A 74 32.78 8.82 20.66
C TRP A 74 33.00 9.49 19.28
N ASN A 75 32.64 10.76 19.11
CA ASN A 75 32.81 11.50 17.87
C ASN A 75 34.12 12.28 17.84
N GLY A 76 34.71 12.41 16.64
CA GLY A 76 35.98 13.13 16.47
C GLY A 76 35.85 14.65 16.59
N GLY A 77 34.70 15.22 16.22
CA GLY A 77 34.41 16.66 16.30
C GLY A 77 33.78 17.09 17.62
N SER A 78 33.70 16.20 18.61
CA SER A 78 33.01 16.43 19.88
C SER A 78 33.73 17.41 20.83
N GLY A 79 35.01 17.68 20.59
CA GLY A 79 35.86 18.50 21.46
C GLY A 79 36.75 17.71 22.44
N PHE A 80 36.58 16.39 22.55
CA PHE A 80 37.39 15.55 23.47
C PHE A 80 38.75 15.10 22.91
N TYR A 81 38.99 15.23 21.60
CA TYR A 81 40.20 14.75 20.93
C TYR A 81 40.98 15.86 20.20
N GLY A 82 40.98 17.07 20.77
CA GLY A 82 41.70 18.24 20.24
C GLY A 82 40.96 19.01 19.13
N GLY A 83 40.17 18.36 18.29
CA GLY A 83 39.31 19.02 17.30
C GLY A 83 38.06 19.63 17.94
N GLY A 84 37.87 20.94 17.79
CA GLY A 84 36.67 21.65 18.28
C GLY A 84 36.57 21.71 19.81
N SER A 85 37.68 21.76 20.54
CA SER A 85 37.67 21.73 22.01
C SER A 85 37.13 23.00 22.68
N ALA A 86 37.17 24.16 21.99
CA ALA A 86 36.82 25.46 22.58
C ALA A 86 35.44 25.49 23.27
N PRO A 87 34.35 24.95 22.70
CA PRO A 87 33.03 24.95 23.35
C PRO A 87 32.98 24.08 24.61
N VAL A 88 33.64 22.91 24.58
CA VAL A 88 33.73 22.01 25.75
C VAL A 88 34.52 22.67 26.88
N GLU A 89 35.62 23.35 26.56
CA GLU A 89 36.41 24.11 27.53
C GLU A 89 35.63 25.30 28.10
N ALA A 90 34.88 26.02 27.26
CA ALA A 90 34.07 27.16 27.69
C ALA A 90 33.03 26.74 28.73
N ILE A 91 32.30 25.64 28.48
CA ILE A 91 31.36 25.10 29.47
C ILE A 91 32.11 24.62 30.71
N SER A 92 33.22 23.89 30.57
CA SER A 92 34.01 23.37 31.70
C SER A 92 34.50 24.46 32.66
N ARG A 93 34.74 25.68 32.15
CA ARG A 93 35.21 26.84 32.91
C ARG A 93 34.10 27.79 33.36
N SER A 94 32.86 27.57 32.91
CA SER A 94 31.71 28.39 33.30
C SER A 94 31.53 28.46 34.81
N THR A 95 31.12 29.62 35.34
CA THR A 95 30.70 29.76 36.75
C THR A 95 29.19 29.68 36.92
N SER A 96 28.42 29.81 35.82
CA SER A 96 26.96 29.83 35.87
C SER A 96 26.38 28.57 36.54
N PRO A 97 25.46 28.73 37.53
CA PRO A 97 24.75 27.59 38.13
C PRO A 97 23.96 26.77 37.10
N ARG A 98 23.50 27.39 36.01
CA ARG A 98 22.71 26.76 34.95
C ARG A 98 23.46 25.66 34.21
N LEU A 99 24.79 25.73 34.18
CA LEU A 99 25.67 24.78 33.50
C LEU A 99 26.34 23.77 34.44
N GLN A 100 25.96 23.74 35.73
CA GLN A 100 26.61 22.89 36.72
C GLN A 100 26.59 21.40 36.33
N LEU A 101 25.41 20.84 36.05
CA LEU A 101 25.27 19.44 35.63
C LEU A 101 26.08 19.15 34.35
N TYR A 102 26.14 20.12 33.44
CA TYR A 102 26.91 20.01 32.20
C TYR A 102 28.41 19.92 32.48
N ARG A 103 28.94 20.78 33.37
CA ARG A 103 30.35 20.74 33.80
C ARG A 103 30.70 19.42 34.46
N GLU A 104 29.88 18.97 35.40
CA GLU A 104 30.07 17.71 36.11
C GLU A 104 30.08 16.53 35.14
N THR A 105 29.17 16.54 34.15
CA THR A 105 29.12 15.53 33.09
C THR A 105 30.40 15.55 32.24
N ILE A 106 30.90 16.72 31.83
CA ILE A 106 32.15 16.82 31.05
C ILE A 106 33.34 16.28 31.86
N GLN A 107 33.45 16.64 33.14
CA GLN A 107 34.50 16.15 34.03
C GLN A 107 34.45 14.63 34.17
N LEU A 108 33.25 14.07 34.36
CA LEU A 108 33.06 12.63 34.44
C LEU A 108 33.44 11.94 33.12
N VAL A 109 33.01 12.45 31.98
CA VAL A 109 33.38 11.92 30.66
C VAL A 109 34.91 11.92 30.47
N ARG A 110 35.60 12.99 30.86
CA ARG A 110 37.07 13.08 30.79
C ARG A 110 37.79 12.02 31.63
N SER A 111 37.17 11.51 32.69
CA SER A 111 37.77 10.49 33.56
C SER A 111 37.91 9.12 32.90
N PHE A 112 37.15 8.84 31.83
CA PHE A 112 37.13 7.51 31.18
C PHE A 112 37.24 7.53 29.66
N VAL A 113 37.18 8.69 29.01
CA VAL A 113 37.43 8.82 27.57
C VAL A 113 38.90 8.56 27.25
N PRO A 114 39.21 7.74 26.22
CA PRO A 114 40.59 7.52 25.79
C PRO A 114 41.24 8.80 25.26
N SER A 115 42.57 8.86 25.22
CA SER A 115 43.30 10.02 24.67
C SER A 115 43.13 10.18 23.15
N GLN A 116 42.83 9.10 22.44
CA GLN A 116 42.61 9.08 21.00
C GLN A 116 41.19 8.64 20.65
N LYS A 117 40.67 9.13 19.52
CA LYS A 117 39.34 8.78 19.04
C LYS A 117 39.19 7.26 18.90
N PRO A 118 38.20 6.64 19.57
CA PRO A 118 37.99 5.19 19.49
C PRO A 118 37.47 4.77 18.11
N LYS A 119 37.83 3.55 17.70
CA LYS A 119 37.37 2.90 16.47
C LYS A 119 36.64 1.60 16.80
N ASP A 120 35.77 1.16 15.91
CA ASP A 120 35.13 -0.16 15.91
C ASP A 120 34.68 -0.65 17.30
N THR A 121 35.31 -1.72 17.81
CA THR A 121 34.96 -2.33 19.12
C THR A 121 35.18 -1.41 20.30
N ASP A 122 36.21 -0.54 20.25
CA ASP A 122 36.46 0.43 21.32
C ASP A 122 35.41 1.54 21.33
N LYS A 123 34.85 1.88 20.16
CA LYS A 123 33.71 2.80 20.08
C LYS A 123 32.49 2.18 20.77
N GLN A 124 32.22 0.89 20.53
CA GLN A 124 31.09 0.19 21.17
C GLN A 124 31.26 0.10 22.69
N ARG A 125 32.48 -0.19 23.17
CA ARG A 125 32.81 -0.18 24.60
C ARG A 125 32.60 1.20 25.21
N LEU A 126 33.02 2.28 24.54
CA LEU A 126 32.82 3.63 25.04
C LEU A 126 31.33 3.99 25.11
N LEU A 127 30.53 3.63 24.11
CA LEU A 127 29.07 3.84 24.13
C LEU A 127 28.42 3.13 25.33
N ALA A 128 28.80 1.88 25.59
CA ALA A 128 28.32 1.12 26.74
C ALA A 128 28.77 1.72 28.08
N GLN A 129 30.03 2.15 28.17
CA GLN A 129 30.57 2.81 29.38
C GLN A 129 29.90 4.15 29.64
N SER A 130 29.67 4.96 28.61
CA SER A 130 28.90 6.21 28.72
C SER A 130 27.50 5.94 29.26
N ARG A 131 26.80 4.93 28.73
CA ARG A 131 25.48 4.56 29.24
C ARG A 131 25.48 4.08 30.69
N ALA A 132 26.53 3.37 31.11
CA ALA A 132 26.62 2.81 32.46
C ALA A 132 27.07 3.81 33.54
N ARG A 133 27.77 4.88 33.16
CA ARG A 133 28.40 5.82 34.12
C ARG A 133 27.74 7.19 34.19
N LEU A 134 27.11 7.65 33.10
CA LEU A 134 26.51 8.97 33.06
C LEU A 134 25.19 8.99 33.84
N ALA A 135 24.84 10.17 34.35
CA ALA A 135 23.60 10.38 35.11
C ALA A 135 22.36 10.12 34.23
N ASP A 136 21.24 9.73 34.87
CA ASP A 136 20.01 9.34 34.18
C ASP A 136 19.46 10.45 33.26
N GLU A 137 19.66 11.71 33.64
CA GLU A 137 19.31 12.90 32.86
C GLU A 137 20.03 12.93 31.51
N VAL A 138 21.25 12.38 31.45
CA VAL A 138 22.09 12.31 30.24
C VAL A 138 21.83 11.04 29.45
N VAL A 139 21.37 9.96 30.09
CA VAL A 139 21.06 8.68 29.42
C VAL A 139 20.00 8.87 28.33
N THR A 140 19.04 9.77 28.53
CA THR A 140 18.03 10.11 27.52
C THR A 140 18.67 10.57 26.21
N TRP A 141 19.71 11.41 26.25
CA TRP A 141 20.44 11.84 25.06
C TRP A 141 21.12 10.65 24.34
N LEU A 142 21.67 9.70 25.10
CA LEU A 142 22.27 8.50 24.54
C LEU A 142 21.23 7.63 23.82
N ASP A 143 20.06 7.45 24.41
CA ASP A 143 18.96 6.66 23.85
C ASP A 143 18.39 7.24 22.56
N VAL A 144 18.43 8.56 22.40
CA VAL A 144 18.07 9.21 21.13
C VAL A 144 19.18 9.02 20.10
N CYS A 145 20.45 9.02 20.50
CA CYS A 145 21.56 8.85 19.57
C CYS A 145 21.68 7.42 19.03
N PHE A 146 21.53 6.41 19.90
CA PHE A 146 21.78 5.03 19.55
C PHE A 146 21.09 4.02 20.47
N VAL A 147 20.92 2.81 19.95
CA VAL A 147 20.53 1.62 20.71
C VAL A 147 21.62 0.56 20.57
N LEU A 148 22.06 0.01 21.70
CA LEU A 148 23.02 -1.10 21.74
C LEU A 148 22.29 -2.42 21.47
N GLY A 149 22.46 -2.99 20.27
CA GLY A 149 21.95 -4.31 19.93
C GLY A 149 22.95 -5.44 20.23
N GLU A 150 22.51 -6.69 20.09
CA GLU A 150 23.35 -7.89 20.35
C GLU A 150 24.56 -8.00 19.40
N GLU A 151 24.40 -7.66 18.12
CA GLU A 151 25.48 -7.78 17.11
C GLU A 151 26.13 -6.43 16.76
N SER A 152 25.38 -5.33 16.84
CA SER A 152 25.86 -4.02 16.41
C SER A 152 25.04 -2.88 17.02
N VAL A 153 25.67 -1.71 17.08
CA VAL A 153 25.01 -0.45 17.44
C VAL A 153 24.13 0.00 16.28
N ARG A 154 22.91 0.45 16.59
CA ARG A 154 22.03 1.13 15.64
C ARG A 154 21.89 2.59 16.03
N TYR A 155 22.08 3.48 15.07
CA TYR A 155 21.97 4.92 15.26
C TYR A 155 20.60 5.40 14.80
N PHE A 156 20.06 6.40 15.48
CA PHE A 156 18.81 7.02 15.07
C PHE A 156 19.08 7.99 13.91
N PRO A 157 18.43 7.84 12.74
CA PRO A 157 18.66 8.73 11.61
C PRO A 157 18.43 10.22 11.88
N LEU A 158 17.56 10.55 12.85
CA LEU A 158 17.34 11.93 13.30
C LEU A 158 18.63 12.62 13.76
N LEU A 159 19.57 11.87 14.33
CA LEU A 159 20.86 12.37 14.81
C LEU A 159 22.05 11.75 14.06
N GLY A 160 21.82 11.31 12.82
CA GLY A 160 22.84 10.77 11.92
C GLY A 160 23.54 9.53 12.49
N THR A 161 24.85 9.60 12.71
CA THR A 161 25.67 8.46 13.18
C THR A 161 26.08 8.55 14.65
N GLY A 162 25.12 8.96 15.49
CA GLY A 162 25.29 9.11 16.94
C GLY A 162 25.71 10.51 17.33
N GLY A 163 24.91 11.52 16.96
CA GLY A 163 25.13 12.92 17.31
C GLY A 163 25.95 13.69 16.27
N ASN A 164 26.06 13.18 15.04
CA ASN A 164 26.76 13.86 13.95
C ASN A 164 26.20 13.52 12.57
N ASP A 165 26.38 14.44 11.63
CA ASP A 165 26.12 14.23 10.20
C ASP A 165 27.36 14.58 9.37
N GLY A 166 28.05 13.55 8.89
CA GLY A 166 29.35 13.71 8.24
C GLY A 166 30.38 14.37 9.17
N ARG A 167 30.81 15.59 8.82
CA ARG A 167 31.76 16.39 9.62
C ARG A 167 31.07 17.28 10.65
N LEU A 168 29.77 17.50 10.54
CA LEU A 168 29.01 18.35 11.45
C LEU A 168 28.70 17.57 12.73
N ASP A 169 29.29 17.98 13.85
CA ASP A 169 29.00 17.42 15.16
C ASP A 169 27.88 18.23 15.83
N PHE A 170 26.75 17.58 16.11
CA PHE A 170 25.58 18.27 16.65
C PHE A 170 25.80 18.73 18.09
N THR A 171 26.59 18.00 18.86
CA THR A 171 26.90 18.30 20.26
C THR A 171 27.81 19.53 20.35
N ASN A 172 28.82 19.58 19.50
CA ASN A 172 29.73 20.71 19.44
C ASN A 172 29.02 22.00 18.99
N ASN A 173 28.19 21.91 17.95
CA ASN A 173 27.40 23.04 17.48
C ASN A 173 26.41 23.52 18.55
N PHE A 174 25.75 22.60 19.27
CA PHE A 174 24.88 22.95 20.39
C PHE A 174 25.61 23.78 21.46
N MET A 175 26.80 23.34 21.88
CA MET A 175 27.62 24.08 22.85
C MET A 175 28.05 25.47 22.34
N GLN A 176 28.35 25.60 21.05
CA GLN A 176 28.64 26.90 20.43
C GLN A 176 27.41 27.82 20.47
N ARG A 177 26.23 27.30 20.11
CA ARG A 177 24.99 28.08 20.13
C ARG A 177 24.61 28.51 21.54
N LEU A 178 24.83 27.66 22.55
CA LEU A 178 24.62 28.05 23.94
C LEU A 178 25.47 29.26 24.34
N ALA A 179 26.75 29.30 23.94
CA ALA A 179 27.63 30.44 24.21
C ALA A 179 27.20 31.73 23.48
N GLU A 180 26.44 31.63 22.38
CA GLU A 180 25.90 32.79 21.66
C GLU A 180 24.66 33.39 22.33
N VAL A 181 23.92 32.60 23.13
CA VAL A 181 22.63 33.02 23.69
C VAL A 181 22.60 33.08 25.22
N LEU A 182 23.55 32.46 25.91
CA LEU A 182 23.64 32.43 27.36
C LEU A 182 24.98 32.97 27.85
N ALA A 183 24.95 33.75 28.94
CA ALA A 183 26.13 34.11 29.71
C ALA A 183 26.65 32.89 30.48
N PHE A 184 27.94 32.57 30.36
CA PHE A 184 28.54 31.41 31.03
C PHE A 184 29.09 31.77 32.41
N ASN A 185 29.25 33.06 32.71
CA ASN A 185 29.77 33.54 33.98
C ASN A 185 28.84 34.60 34.56
N ASP A 186 28.74 34.66 35.89
CA ASP A 186 27.82 35.59 36.57
C ASP A 186 28.19 37.07 36.40
N GLN A 187 29.44 37.34 36.01
CA GLN A 187 29.93 38.68 35.69
C GLN A 187 29.76 39.06 34.21
N GLU A 188 29.36 38.12 33.37
CA GLU A 188 29.16 38.33 31.94
C GLU A 188 27.75 38.88 31.70
N GLN A 189 27.64 39.96 30.92
CA GLN A 189 26.34 40.48 30.53
C GLN A 189 25.65 39.50 29.58
N GLU A 190 24.32 39.45 29.67
CA GLU A 190 23.52 38.67 28.72
C GLU A 190 23.85 39.08 27.28
N PRO A 191 24.03 38.11 26.35
CA PRO A 191 24.30 38.44 24.96
C PRO A 191 23.22 39.36 24.38
N LYS A 192 23.66 40.50 23.82
CA LYS A 192 22.79 41.65 23.47
C LYS A 192 21.56 41.30 22.63
N ASP A 193 21.70 40.34 21.71
CA ASP A 193 20.63 39.97 20.76
C ASP A 193 19.83 38.74 21.20
N SER A 194 20.16 38.13 22.36
CA SER A 194 19.56 36.86 22.80
C SER A 194 18.05 36.93 22.95
N ARG A 195 17.52 37.98 23.60
CA ARG A 195 16.07 38.19 23.75
C ARG A 195 15.37 38.32 22.40
N ALA A 196 15.95 39.07 21.46
CA ALA A 196 15.36 39.27 20.14
C ALA A 196 15.37 37.97 19.32
N LEU A 197 16.50 37.22 19.36
CA LEU A 197 16.62 35.90 18.73
C LEU A 197 15.60 34.92 19.31
N LEU A 198 15.39 34.91 20.62
CA LEU A 198 14.41 34.05 21.28
C LEU A 198 12.97 34.43 20.91
N ALA A 199 12.65 35.73 20.92
CA ALA A 199 11.33 36.21 20.50
C ALA A 199 11.03 35.82 19.05
N SER A 200 12.03 35.94 18.16
CA SER A 200 11.93 35.48 16.77
C SER A 200 11.74 33.96 16.68
N ALA A 201 12.47 33.17 17.48
CA ALA A 201 12.35 31.72 17.52
C ALA A 201 10.96 31.24 17.98
N LEU A 202 10.37 31.88 19.00
CA LEU A 202 9.08 31.46 19.56
C LEU A 202 7.88 32.03 18.79
N PHE A 203 7.95 33.30 18.38
CA PHE A 203 6.79 34.05 17.88
C PHE A 203 6.92 34.51 16.42
N ALA A 204 8.09 34.42 15.81
CA ALA A 204 8.33 34.81 14.41
C ALA A 204 7.86 36.23 14.03
N ASP A 205 7.73 37.15 15.00
CA ASP A 205 7.27 38.53 14.79
C ASP A 205 8.40 39.56 14.90
N VAL A 206 9.61 39.12 15.24
CA VAL A 206 10.82 39.95 15.27
C VAL A 206 11.76 39.52 14.14
N VAL A 207 12.17 40.50 13.33
CA VAL A 207 13.24 40.32 12.33
C VAL A 207 14.58 40.43 13.04
N VAL A 208 15.42 39.42 12.87
CA VAL A 208 16.74 39.31 13.52
C VAL A 208 17.81 39.00 12.49
N SER A 209 19.05 39.44 12.78
CA SER A 209 20.22 38.99 12.03
C SER A 209 20.56 37.56 12.44
N LEU A 210 20.70 36.66 11.48
CA LEU A 210 21.02 35.26 11.73
C LEU A 210 22.54 35.04 11.72
N GLY A 211 23.03 34.19 12.60
CA GLY A 211 24.43 33.79 12.64
C GLY A 211 24.78 32.83 11.51
N SER A 212 26.02 32.88 11.01
CA SER A 212 26.51 31.89 10.05
C SER A 212 26.88 30.59 10.76
N SER A 213 26.13 29.52 10.50
CA SER A 213 26.43 28.18 11.00
C SER A 213 25.66 27.12 10.21
N ALA A 214 26.17 25.90 10.21
CA ALA A 214 25.53 24.77 9.56
C ALA A 214 24.36 24.26 10.40
N ILE A 215 23.15 24.27 9.82
CA ILE A 215 21.93 23.75 10.46
C ILE A 215 21.80 22.23 10.37
N GLY A 216 22.69 21.58 9.61
CA GLY A 216 22.63 20.14 9.35
C GLY A 216 21.38 19.77 8.56
N GLN A 217 20.84 18.59 8.85
CA GLN A 217 19.71 18.02 8.10
C GLN A 217 18.33 18.62 8.45
N PHE A 218 18.22 19.48 9.47
CA PHE A 218 16.93 19.82 10.11
C PHE A 218 16.14 20.96 9.45
N ASN A 219 16.79 21.83 8.69
CA ASN A 219 16.15 22.95 7.99
C ASN A 219 16.66 23.06 6.54
N PRO A 220 16.04 22.34 5.59
CA PRO A 220 16.45 22.38 4.18
C PRO A 220 16.51 23.80 3.59
N GLY A 221 15.64 24.72 4.03
CA GLY A 221 15.61 26.09 3.54
C GLY A 221 16.72 27.00 4.12
N GLY A 222 17.32 26.62 5.25
CA GLY A 222 18.32 27.44 5.96
C GLY A 222 19.78 27.09 5.66
N ILE A 223 20.04 26.07 4.84
CA ILE A 223 21.40 25.54 4.55
C ILE A 223 22.22 26.47 3.64
N GLY A 224 21.59 27.45 3.01
CA GLY A 224 22.22 28.28 1.99
C GLY A 224 22.47 27.50 0.70
N GLY A 225 23.33 28.04 -0.17
CA GLY A 225 23.68 27.48 -1.47
C GLY A 225 23.34 28.40 -2.64
N ALA A 226 23.45 27.84 -3.85
CA ALA A 226 23.24 28.57 -5.09
C ALA A 226 21.82 29.18 -5.17
N ASN A 227 21.72 30.38 -5.72
CA ASN A 227 20.53 31.21 -5.82
C ASN A 227 19.90 31.64 -4.48
N GLY A 228 20.63 31.55 -3.37
CA GLY A 228 20.11 31.91 -2.04
C GLY A 228 20.05 33.41 -1.74
N THR A 229 20.76 34.28 -2.48
CA THR A 229 20.67 35.75 -2.34
C THR A 229 20.68 36.46 -3.69
N GLN A 230 20.06 37.66 -3.74
CA GLN A 230 20.18 38.54 -4.90
C GLN A 230 21.59 39.13 -5.00
N GLY A 231 22.14 39.18 -6.22
CA GLY A 231 23.43 39.81 -6.54
C GLY A 231 24.64 38.87 -6.49
N ARG A 232 24.72 37.97 -5.51
CA ARG A 232 25.80 36.96 -5.42
C ARG A 232 25.38 35.55 -5.86
N PHE A 233 24.07 35.30 -6.05
CA PHE A 233 23.51 34.00 -6.40
C PHE A 233 24.04 32.84 -5.52
N GLU A 234 24.41 33.15 -4.28
CA GLU A 234 24.91 32.21 -3.28
C GLU A 234 24.55 32.76 -1.89
N ALA A 235 24.08 31.90 -1.00
CA ALA A 235 23.86 32.22 0.42
C ALA A 235 24.69 31.31 1.31
N GLY A 236 25.21 31.85 2.41
CA GLY A 236 25.73 31.01 3.50
C GLY A 236 24.59 30.34 4.27
N SER A 237 24.92 29.28 5.01
CA SER A 237 23.99 28.68 5.98
C SER A 237 23.78 29.64 7.14
N LEU A 238 22.52 29.95 7.43
CA LEU A 238 22.11 30.92 8.45
C LEU A 238 21.19 30.25 9.47
N VAL A 239 21.48 30.48 10.76
CA VAL A 239 20.81 29.82 11.87
C VAL A 239 20.55 30.80 13.01
N ASN A 240 19.34 30.77 13.54
CA ASN A 240 19.05 31.36 14.84
C ASN A 240 19.57 30.40 15.92
N ALA A 241 20.45 30.88 16.80
CA ALA A 241 21.06 30.05 17.83
C ALA A 241 20.00 29.42 18.78
N TRP A 242 18.94 30.14 19.12
CA TRP A 242 17.83 29.62 19.93
C TRP A 242 17.05 28.52 19.21
N ASP A 243 16.83 28.63 17.89
CA ASP A 243 16.17 27.57 17.12
C ASP A 243 16.95 26.26 17.23
N TYR A 244 18.27 26.30 17.09
CA TYR A 244 19.13 25.12 17.16
C TYR A 244 19.15 24.52 18.58
N VAL A 245 19.29 25.36 19.62
CA VAL A 245 19.30 24.92 21.01
C VAL A 245 17.99 24.21 21.35
N LEU A 246 16.86 24.87 21.12
CA LEU A 246 15.54 24.34 21.44
C LEU A 246 15.19 23.11 20.58
N MET A 247 15.63 23.06 19.33
CA MET A 247 15.47 21.88 18.47
C MET A 247 16.21 20.66 19.04
N ILE A 248 17.48 20.79 19.41
CA ILE A 248 18.26 19.68 19.99
C ILE A 248 17.62 19.20 21.29
N GLU A 249 17.16 20.13 22.14
CA GLU A 249 16.40 19.78 23.33
C GLU A 249 15.13 18.98 22.96
N GLY A 250 14.38 19.39 21.94
CA GLY A 250 13.21 18.64 21.48
C GLY A 250 13.48 17.19 21.07
N THR A 251 14.69 16.86 20.61
CA THR A 251 15.05 15.48 20.24
C THR A 251 15.03 14.51 21.42
N LEU A 252 15.13 15.00 22.66
CA LEU A 252 15.15 14.15 23.87
C LEU A 252 13.83 13.41 24.15
N LEU A 253 12.75 13.72 23.42
CA LEU A 253 11.52 12.93 23.48
C LEU A 253 11.59 11.64 22.64
N PHE A 254 12.60 11.45 21.79
CA PHE A 254 12.68 10.35 20.83
C PHE A 254 13.59 9.19 21.28
N ALA A 255 13.63 8.89 22.58
CA ALA A 255 14.47 7.81 23.11
C ALA A 255 14.18 6.47 22.41
N GLY A 256 15.21 5.86 21.84
CA GLY A 256 15.13 4.55 21.20
C GLY A 256 15.05 3.41 22.20
N ALA A 257 14.51 2.27 21.77
CA ALA A 257 14.37 1.08 22.60
C ALA A 257 14.71 -0.21 21.85
N LEU A 258 15.01 -1.28 22.59
CA LEU A 258 15.10 -2.64 22.04
C LEU A 258 13.73 -3.31 22.04
N ALA A 259 13.26 -3.75 20.87
CA ALA A 259 12.06 -4.55 20.73
C ALA A 259 12.42 -6.02 20.45
N ARG A 260 11.76 -6.95 21.16
CA ARG A 260 11.82 -8.41 20.90
C ARG A 260 10.48 -8.88 20.36
N ARG A 261 10.48 -9.75 19.35
CA ARG A 261 9.25 -10.42 18.87
C ARG A 261 9.02 -11.68 19.70
N MET A 262 7.82 -11.90 20.21
CA MET A 262 7.49 -13.18 20.86
C MET A 262 7.41 -14.30 19.81
N GLY A 263 8.29 -15.30 19.93
CA GLY A 263 8.40 -16.46 19.04
C GLY A 263 9.82 -17.07 19.10
N GLN A 264 9.94 -18.39 18.95
CA GLN A 264 11.22 -19.11 19.00
C GLN A 264 12.14 -18.59 17.87
N SER A 265 13.24 -17.93 18.23
CA SER A 265 14.26 -17.34 17.34
C SER A 265 13.95 -15.98 16.67
N SER A 266 13.52 -14.97 17.43
CA SER A 266 13.60 -13.58 16.95
C SER A 266 14.73 -12.80 17.62
N ARG A 267 15.58 -12.14 16.81
CA ARG A 267 16.63 -11.23 17.30
C ARG A 267 16.01 -9.92 17.79
N SER A 268 16.58 -9.32 18.82
CA SER A 268 16.21 -7.98 19.26
C SER A 268 16.53 -6.95 18.16
N ARG A 269 15.58 -6.06 17.83
CA ARG A 269 15.76 -4.99 16.85
C ARG A 269 15.65 -3.64 17.56
N ALA A 270 16.58 -2.73 17.25
CA ALA A 270 16.46 -1.33 17.66
C ALA A 270 15.25 -0.69 16.97
N VAL A 271 14.43 -0.02 17.76
CA VAL A 271 13.24 0.71 17.30
C VAL A 271 13.36 2.14 17.79
N PHE A 272 13.16 3.07 16.87
CA PHE A 272 13.06 4.49 17.18
C PHE A 272 11.63 4.97 16.95
N PRO A 273 11.14 5.93 17.75
CA PRO A 273 9.76 6.39 17.67
C PRO A 273 9.40 6.88 16.27
N PHE A 274 8.35 6.29 15.69
CA PHE A 274 7.78 6.63 14.39
C PHE A 274 8.76 6.66 13.21
N SER A 275 9.86 5.90 13.31
CA SER A 275 10.85 5.76 12.24
C SER A 275 10.62 4.45 11.48
N VAL A 276 10.56 4.55 10.15
CA VAL A 276 10.35 3.41 9.25
C VAL A 276 11.27 3.49 8.03
N ASP A 277 11.39 2.39 7.30
CA ASP A 277 12.12 2.35 6.04
C ASP A 277 11.42 3.22 4.98
N SER A 278 12.18 3.99 4.22
CA SER A 278 11.64 4.88 3.19
C SER A 278 11.08 4.10 2.01
N VAL A 279 9.95 4.58 1.47
CA VAL A 279 9.41 4.14 0.18
C VAL A 279 9.15 5.40 -0.65
N ALA A 280 9.58 5.42 -1.91
CA ALA A 280 9.47 6.58 -2.79
C ALA A 280 8.05 6.70 -3.36
N VAL A 281 7.08 6.98 -2.49
CA VAL A 281 5.65 7.13 -2.80
C VAL A 281 5.06 8.38 -2.14
N GLY A 282 4.00 8.94 -2.73
CA GLY A 282 3.22 9.99 -2.09
C GLY A 282 3.80 11.42 -2.16
N TYR A 283 4.80 11.68 -3.01
CA TYR A 283 5.31 13.03 -3.32
C TYR A 283 5.84 13.10 -4.76
N ALA A 284 5.85 14.30 -5.35
CA ALA A 284 6.10 14.48 -6.78
C ALA A 284 7.55 14.21 -7.21
N SER A 285 8.53 14.43 -6.33
CA SER A 285 9.97 14.23 -6.59
C SER A 285 10.47 12.82 -6.25
N ALA A 286 9.57 11.87 -6.00
CA ALA A 286 9.91 10.52 -5.59
C ALA A 286 10.69 9.76 -6.67
N THR A 287 11.83 9.18 -6.30
CA THR A 287 12.70 8.41 -7.20
C THR A 287 13.16 7.10 -6.59
N ALA A 288 13.37 6.07 -7.42
CA ALA A 288 13.83 4.75 -6.95
C ALA A 288 15.21 4.78 -6.27
N SER A 289 16.05 5.78 -6.58
CA SER A 289 17.33 6.01 -5.91
C SER A 289 17.16 6.33 -4.43
N GLU A 290 16.06 6.98 -4.03
CA GLU A 290 15.77 7.34 -2.63
C GLU A 290 15.43 6.11 -1.77
N GLU A 291 15.01 4.99 -2.37
CA GLU A 291 14.76 3.71 -1.65
C GLU A 291 16.05 2.87 -1.47
N THR A 292 17.21 3.51 -1.35
CA THR A 292 18.50 2.85 -1.08
C THR A 292 19.12 3.43 0.18
N SER A 293 20.00 2.68 0.83
CA SER A 293 20.77 3.20 1.97
C SER A 293 21.68 4.39 1.62
N ASP A 294 22.00 4.60 0.34
CA ASP A 294 22.72 5.79 -0.12
C ASP A 294 21.77 6.97 -0.38
N GLY A 295 20.56 6.70 -0.87
CA GLY A 295 19.57 7.74 -1.20
C GLY A 295 18.73 8.22 -0.02
N SER A 296 18.44 7.37 0.96
CA SER A 296 17.71 7.69 2.18
C SER A 296 18.23 6.93 3.39
N ARG A 297 18.20 7.57 4.57
CA ARG A 297 18.47 6.89 5.85
C ARG A 297 17.22 6.20 6.41
N SER A 298 16.11 6.92 6.42
CA SER A 298 14.81 6.47 6.90
C SER A 298 13.75 7.53 6.63
N GLU A 299 12.51 7.19 6.95
CA GLU A 299 11.39 8.11 7.02
C GLU A 299 10.92 8.27 8.46
N LEU A 300 10.63 9.50 8.88
CA LEU A 300 10.14 9.86 10.20
C LEU A 300 8.73 10.44 10.08
N TRP A 301 7.81 9.93 10.90
CA TRP A 301 6.41 10.33 10.90
C TRP A 301 6.07 11.02 12.22
N LEU A 302 5.84 12.32 12.18
CA LEU A 302 5.66 13.13 13.38
C LEU A 302 4.18 13.37 13.67
N PRO A 303 3.67 12.93 14.84
CA PRO A 303 2.26 13.07 15.17
C PRO A 303 1.88 14.53 15.40
N LEU A 304 0.69 14.89 14.94
CA LEU A 304 0.01 16.14 15.23
C LEU A 304 -1.29 15.79 15.95
N TRP A 305 -1.53 16.44 17.08
CA TRP A 305 -2.70 16.27 17.92
C TRP A 305 -3.32 17.64 18.18
N THR A 306 -4.65 17.70 18.24
CA THR A 306 -5.39 18.97 18.41
C THR A 306 -5.80 19.21 19.86
N GLU A 307 -5.95 18.14 20.65
CA GLU A 307 -6.30 18.23 22.07
C GLU A 307 -5.05 18.50 22.91
N PRO A 308 -5.06 19.48 23.84
CA PRO A 308 -3.91 19.74 24.70
C PRO A 308 -3.46 18.50 25.47
N ALA A 309 -2.20 18.11 25.29
CA ALA A 309 -1.59 16.94 25.91
C ALA A 309 -0.48 17.34 26.89
N ALA A 310 -0.45 16.69 28.05
CA ALA A 310 0.58 16.87 29.07
C ALA A 310 1.90 16.21 28.66
N LEU A 311 3.01 16.65 29.27
CA LEU A 311 4.34 16.12 28.92
C LEU A 311 4.44 14.60 29.15
N SER A 312 3.81 14.08 30.19
CA SER A 312 3.76 12.64 30.48
C SER A 312 3.06 11.84 29.39
N GLU A 313 1.96 12.37 28.83
CA GLU A 313 1.20 11.75 27.74
C GLU A 313 2.02 11.75 26.44
N VAL A 314 2.66 12.87 26.13
CA VAL A 314 3.55 12.99 24.97
C VAL A 314 4.75 12.05 25.11
N ARG A 315 5.40 11.99 26.28
CA ARG A 315 6.48 11.03 26.56
C ARG A 315 6.01 9.59 26.38
N HIS A 316 4.81 9.25 26.87
CA HIS A 316 4.25 7.92 26.69
C HIS A 316 3.95 7.60 25.22
N LEU A 317 3.47 8.58 24.44
CA LEU A 317 3.24 8.44 23.01
C LEU A 317 4.54 8.15 22.23
N PHE A 318 5.60 8.93 22.47
CA PHE A 318 6.88 8.71 21.79
C PHE A 318 7.59 7.44 22.30
N ALA A 319 7.52 7.12 23.59
CA ALA A 319 8.11 5.89 24.13
C ALA A 319 7.45 4.62 23.56
N GLU A 320 6.13 4.65 23.31
CA GLU A 320 5.50 3.58 22.53
C GLU A 320 5.98 3.65 21.08
N GLY A 321 5.84 4.82 20.43
CA GLY A 321 6.45 5.15 19.13
C GLY A 321 6.13 4.19 18.00
N ARG A 322 5.08 3.38 18.14
CA ARG A 322 4.78 2.23 17.28
C ARG A 322 3.53 2.50 16.46
N ALA A 323 3.67 2.37 15.15
CA ALA A 323 2.57 2.13 14.25
C ALA A 323 2.40 0.63 14.06
N GLN A 324 1.21 0.10 14.34
CA GLN A 324 0.90 -1.31 14.17
C GLN A 324 -0.01 -1.57 12.98
N LEU A 325 0.39 -2.54 12.16
CA LEU A 325 -0.40 -3.11 11.09
C LEU A 325 -0.73 -4.55 11.52
N GLY A 326 -1.98 -4.80 11.94
CA GLY A 326 -2.38 -6.07 12.52
C GLY A 326 -1.66 -6.35 13.84
N ARG A 327 -0.84 -7.41 13.87
CA ARG A 327 -0.06 -7.83 15.06
C ARG A 327 1.42 -7.47 14.99
N ARG A 328 1.83 -6.65 14.01
CA ARG A 328 3.23 -6.33 13.74
C ARG A 328 3.42 -4.82 13.62
N GLN A 329 4.64 -4.36 13.90
CA GLN A 329 5.01 -2.98 13.65
C GLN A 329 5.12 -2.72 12.13
N ALA A 330 4.69 -1.55 11.70
CA ALA A 330 4.92 -1.05 10.35
C ALA A 330 6.42 -0.95 10.08
N ARG A 331 6.87 -1.49 8.95
CA ARG A 331 8.30 -1.51 8.59
C ARG A 331 8.69 -0.37 7.67
N ASN A 332 7.75 0.09 6.85
CA ASN A 332 8.00 1.08 5.81
C ASN A 332 6.86 2.10 5.73
N ALA A 333 7.05 3.14 4.92
CA ALA A 333 6.09 4.24 4.75
C ALA A 333 4.67 3.78 4.34
N VAL A 334 4.55 2.77 3.48
CA VAL A 334 3.25 2.24 3.03
C VAL A 334 2.51 1.55 4.18
N GLU A 335 3.22 0.71 4.93
CA GLU A 335 2.64 0.02 6.09
C GLU A 335 2.28 1.01 7.21
N PHE A 336 3.05 2.07 7.39
CA PHE A 336 2.72 3.14 8.33
C PHE A 336 1.43 3.84 7.93
N ALA A 337 1.28 4.21 6.65
CA ALA A 337 0.04 4.81 6.12
C ALA A 337 -1.18 3.89 6.33
N LEU A 338 -1.04 2.58 6.13
CA LEU A 338 -2.12 1.62 6.40
C LEU A 338 -2.42 1.47 7.90
N SER A 339 -1.41 1.57 8.75
CA SER A 339 -1.56 1.48 10.21
C SER A 339 -2.37 2.66 10.76
N VAL A 340 -2.18 3.85 10.19
CA VAL A 340 -2.96 5.05 10.46
C VAL A 340 -4.46 4.79 10.22
N ASN A 341 -4.80 4.06 9.16
CA ASN A 341 -6.18 3.75 8.80
C ASN A 341 -6.85 2.70 9.69
N LEU A 342 -6.08 1.81 10.32
CA LEU A 342 -6.61 0.70 11.11
C LEU A 342 -6.62 0.96 12.61
N LEU A 343 -6.57 2.23 13.03
CA LEU A 343 -6.48 2.65 14.43
C LEU A 343 -5.25 2.08 15.15
N GLY A 344 -4.24 1.58 14.43
CA GLY A 344 -3.01 1.05 15.00
C GLY A 344 -2.14 2.09 15.72
N ILE A 345 -2.65 3.33 15.82
CA ILE A 345 -2.01 4.53 16.38
C ILE A 345 -3.02 5.43 17.14
N SER A 346 -4.26 5.00 17.40
CA SER A 346 -5.31 5.93 17.87
C SER A 346 -5.13 6.38 19.32
N ARG A 347 -4.59 7.59 19.51
CA ARG A 347 -4.34 8.25 20.81
C ARG A 347 -4.61 9.77 20.78
N GLY A 348 -5.68 10.21 20.12
CA GLY A 348 -5.97 11.65 19.95
C GLY A 348 -5.10 12.35 18.90
N ILE A 349 -4.37 11.59 18.08
CA ILE A 349 -3.58 12.10 16.96
C ILE A 349 -4.51 12.35 15.77
N SER A 350 -4.47 13.55 15.21
CA SER A 350 -5.29 13.97 14.07
C SER A 350 -4.60 13.72 12.73
N SER A 351 -3.27 13.83 12.68
CA SER A 351 -2.48 13.62 11.46
C SER A 351 -1.01 13.35 11.76
N PHE A 352 -0.25 12.95 10.74
CA PHE A 352 1.20 12.80 10.77
C PHE A 352 1.84 13.66 9.69
N THR A 353 2.85 14.46 10.05
CA THR A 353 3.75 15.10 9.10
C THR A 353 4.92 14.17 8.80
N ARG A 354 5.29 14.06 7.54
CA ARG A 354 6.18 13.02 7.05
C ARG A 354 7.50 13.61 6.57
N TYR A 355 8.61 13.02 7.00
CA TYR A 355 9.95 13.48 6.69
C TYR A 355 10.81 12.35 6.13
N GLY A 356 11.35 12.52 4.93
CA GLY A 356 12.39 11.65 4.40
C GLY A 356 13.76 12.25 4.67
N PHE A 357 14.67 11.49 5.26
CA PHE A 357 16.09 11.88 5.34
C PHE A 357 16.76 11.52 4.02
N LEU A 358 16.68 12.43 3.04
CA LEU A 358 17.06 12.20 1.66
C LEU A 358 18.40 12.86 1.30
N LYS A 359 19.26 12.15 0.57
CA LYS A 359 20.53 12.69 0.07
C LYS A 359 20.28 13.65 -1.10
N ARG A 360 20.16 14.94 -0.80
CA ARG A 360 19.74 16.00 -1.77
C ARG A 360 20.72 17.16 -1.92
N ASN A 361 21.79 17.22 -1.12
CA ASN A 361 22.81 18.26 -1.23
C ASN A 361 24.22 17.64 -1.23
N GLY A 362 24.63 17.10 -2.39
CA GLY A 362 25.88 16.35 -2.51
C GLY A 362 25.85 15.06 -1.67
N LEU A 363 26.70 14.97 -0.64
CA LEU A 363 26.73 13.85 0.29
C LEU A 363 25.87 14.06 1.55
N ALA A 364 25.26 15.24 1.71
CA ALA A 364 24.47 15.58 2.88
C ALA A 364 23.01 15.13 2.76
N PHE A 365 22.46 14.66 3.88
CA PHE A 365 21.07 14.28 4.00
C PHE A 365 20.24 15.49 4.49
N LEU A 366 19.04 15.64 3.94
CA LEU A 366 18.08 16.67 4.32
C LEU A 366 16.80 16.01 4.80
N ALA A 367 16.27 16.44 5.94
CA ALA A 367 14.93 16.08 6.38
C ALA A 367 13.90 16.83 5.52
N SER A 368 13.58 16.24 4.38
CA SER A 368 12.65 16.82 3.41
C SER A 368 11.22 16.50 3.81
N PRO A 369 10.32 17.50 3.93
CA PRO A 369 8.91 17.23 4.15
C PRO A 369 8.34 16.51 2.91
N LEU A 370 7.65 15.39 3.12
CA LEU A 370 7.05 14.55 2.09
C LEU A 370 5.52 14.66 2.05
N GLY A 371 4.96 15.54 2.89
CA GLY A 371 3.52 15.78 3.02
C GLY A 371 2.95 15.32 4.36
N ARG A 372 1.63 15.45 4.48
CA ARG A 372 0.86 15.11 5.68
C ARG A 372 -0.16 14.02 5.38
N VAL A 373 -0.37 13.13 6.35
CA VAL A 373 -1.36 12.05 6.28
C VAL A 373 -2.33 12.19 7.45
N ASN A 374 -3.62 12.29 7.17
CA ASN A 374 -4.65 12.41 8.21
C ASN A 374 -4.96 11.05 8.83
N VAL A 375 -5.22 11.03 10.13
CA VAL A 375 -5.68 9.83 10.83
C VAL A 375 -7.17 9.67 10.60
N GLN A 376 -7.54 8.71 9.75
CA GLN A 376 -8.93 8.41 9.43
C GLN A 376 -9.17 6.90 9.50
N PRO A 377 -10.15 6.42 10.30
CA PRO A 377 -10.44 4.99 10.38
C PRO A 377 -11.00 4.49 9.05
N ARG A 378 -10.36 3.49 8.45
CA ARG A 378 -10.80 2.84 7.20
C ARG A 378 -10.69 1.31 7.34
N PRO A 379 -11.76 0.63 7.78
CA PRO A 379 -11.77 -0.81 7.98
C PRO A 379 -11.38 -1.62 6.72
N GLN A 380 -11.66 -1.09 5.54
CA GLN A 380 -11.33 -1.71 4.24
C GLN A 380 -9.82 -1.88 4.04
N ALA A 381 -8.98 -1.11 4.74
CA ALA A 381 -7.53 -1.29 4.74
C ALA A 381 -7.11 -2.67 5.28
N ARG A 382 -7.99 -3.41 5.98
CA ARG A 382 -7.72 -4.79 6.44
C ARG A 382 -7.42 -5.74 5.29
N LEU A 383 -8.00 -5.52 4.11
CA LEU A 383 -7.69 -6.30 2.91
C LEU A 383 -6.21 -6.22 2.51
N LEU A 384 -5.57 -5.11 2.85
CA LEU A 384 -4.16 -4.83 2.55
C LEU A 384 -3.20 -5.38 3.63
N ASP A 385 -3.74 -5.83 4.77
CA ASP A 385 -3.02 -6.56 5.83
C ASP A 385 -3.35 -8.07 5.82
N ASP A 386 -3.94 -8.56 4.74
CA ASP A 386 -4.19 -10.00 4.57
C ASP A 386 -2.86 -10.78 4.64
N SER A 387 -2.85 -11.89 5.38
CA SER A 387 -1.66 -12.72 5.59
C SER A 387 -1.09 -13.31 4.30
N ALA A 388 -1.93 -13.65 3.33
CA ALA A 388 -1.52 -14.18 2.04
C ALA A 388 -0.80 -13.08 1.23
N LEU A 389 -1.39 -11.88 1.20
CA LEU A 389 -0.81 -10.72 0.51
C LEU A 389 0.50 -10.27 1.15
N THR A 390 0.50 -10.03 2.45
CA THR A 390 1.68 -9.55 3.19
C THR A 390 2.84 -10.55 3.13
N GLY A 391 2.55 -11.85 3.27
CA GLY A 391 3.56 -12.91 3.13
C GLY A 391 4.15 -13.01 1.72
N TRP A 392 3.35 -12.74 0.68
CA TRP A 392 3.80 -12.71 -0.70
C TRP A 392 4.64 -11.46 -0.99
N LEU A 393 4.21 -10.27 -0.55
CA LEU A 393 4.96 -9.02 -0.68
C LEU A 393 6.32 -9.10 0.04
N ASP A 394 6.38 -9.77 1.18
CA ASP A 394 7.63 -9.96 1.93
C ASP A 394 8.65 -10.85 1.21
N ARG A 395 8.18 -11.84 0.45
CA ARG A 395 9.06 -12.63 -0.43
C ARG A 395 9.52 -11.78 -1.61
N TRP A 396 8.60 -11.05 -2.25
CA TRP A 396 8.93 -10.19 -3.38
C TRP A 396 9.95 -9.11 -3.01
N ARG A 397 9.71 -8.35 -1.93
CA ARG A 397 10.61 -7.28 -1.47
C ARG A 397 12.02 -7.80 -1.17
N ARG A 398 12.14 -9.01 -0.59
CA ARG A 398 13.44 -9.66 -0.38
C ARG A 398 14.11 -10.02 -1.70
N ALA A 399 13.38 -10.64 -2.63
CA ALA A 399 13.88 -11.00 -3.95
C ALA A 399 14.34 -9.78 -4.77
N THR A 400 13.68 -8.63 -4.59
CA THR A 400 14.02 -7.38 -5.31
C THR A 400 14.94 -6.44 -4.53
N SER A 401 15.48 -6.88 -3.39
CA SER A 401 16.33 -6.03 -2.53
C SER A 401 17.67 -5.67 -3.18
N ASP A 402 18.27 -6.60 -3.95
CA ASP A 402 19.46 -6.33 -4.75
C ASP A 402 19.08 -5.67 -6.08
N LYS A 403 19.20 -4.35 -6.10
CA LYS A 403 18.85 -3.54 -7.28
C LYS A 403 19.78 -3.76 -8.47
N SER A 404 21.02 -4.23 -8.24
CA SER A 404 22.01 -4.45 -9.29
C SER A 404 21.75 -5.72 -10.08
N ARG A 405 21.19 -6.73 -9.41
CA ARG A 405 20.92 -8.07 -9.97
C ARG A 405 19.48 -8.25 -10.45
N THR A 406 18.54 -7.51 -9.86
CA THR A 406 17.11 -7.65 -10.16
C THR A 406 16.70 -6.86 -11.41
N PRO A 407 16.06 -7.48 -12.42
CA PRO A 407 15.54 -6.75 -13.58
C PRO A 407 14.52 -5.66 -13.21
N ALA A 408 14.64 -4.48 -13.85
CA ALA A 408 13.88 -3.28 -13.53
C ALA A 408 12.35 -3.47 -13.52
N ARG A 409 11.80 -4.39 -14.34
CA ARG A 409 10.36 -4.66 -14.40
C ARG A 409 9.78 -5.16 -13.07
N TYR A 410 10.52 -5.95 -12.28
CA TYR A 410 10.03 -6.47 -11.00
C TYR A 410 10.01 -5.37 -9.93
N GLN A 411 11.00 -4.47 -9.96
CA GLN A 411 11.03 -3.29 -9.09
C GLN A 411 9.95 -2.29 -9.48
N ALA A 412 9.67 -2.12 -10.78
CA ALA A 412 8.59 -1.26 -11.26
C ALA A 412 7.21 -1.79 -10.83
N ALA A 413 6.98 -3.10 -10.96
CA ALA A 413 5.73 -3.73 -10.50
C ALA A 413 5.54 -3.59 -8.98
N LEU A 414 6.58 -3.83 -8.18
CA LEU A 414 6.52 -3.64 -6.72
C LEU A 414 6.23 -2.19 -6.34
N ARG A 415 6.91 -1.22 -6.97
CA ARG A 415 6.66 0.21 -6.74
C ARG A 415 5.24 0.61 -7.11
N GLN A 416 4.67 0.01 -8.16
CA GLN A 416 3.27 0.28 -8.53
C GLN A 416 2.30 -0.24 -7.46
N ILE A 417 2.57 -1.40 -6.86
CA ILE A 417 1.79 -1.90 -5.72
C ILE A 417 1.91 -0.94 -4.53
N ASP A 418 3.15 -0.60 -4.13
CA ASP A 418 3.41 0.30 -3.00
C ASP A 418 2.73 1.66 -3.21
N ARG A 419 2.77 2.19 -4.44
CA ARG A 419 2.07 3.42 -4.82
C ARG A 419 0.56 3.29 -4.69
N SER A 420 -0.05 2.27 -5.26
CA SER A 420 -1.51 2.08 -5.21
C SER A 420 -2.01 1.85 -3.79
N MET A 421 -1.26 1.11 -2.96
CA MET A 421 -1.58 0.92 -1.54
C MET A 421 -1.46 2.22 -0.75
N PHE A 422 -0.42 3.03 -1.02
CA PHE A 422 -0.25 4.33 -0.38
C PHE A 422 -1.34 5.33 -0.82
N GLU A 423 -1.69 5.34 -2.11
CA GLU A 423 -2.77 6.18 -2.64
C GLU A 423 -4.12 5.79 -2.05
N PHE A 424 -4.43 4.48 -1.92
CA PHE A 424 -5.59 4.02 -1.14
C PHE A 424 -5.54 4.58 0.28
N ALA A 425 -4.40 4.42 0.97
CA ALA A 425 -4.27 4.80 2.36
C ALA A 425 -4.49 6.30 2.60
N CYS A 426 -4.06 7.16 1.67
CA CYS A 426 -4.11 8.61 1.84
C CYS A 426 -5.28 9.30 1.11
N ARG A 427 -5.78 8.74 0.01
CA ARG A 427 -6.76 9.40 -0.89
C ARG A 427 -8.11 8.73 -0.95
N SER A 428 -8.27 7.51 -0.45
CA SER A 428 -9.62 6.96 -0.33
C SER A 428 -10.46 7.81 0.62
N GLU A 429 -11.75 7.85 0.39
CA GLU A 429 -12.75 8.54 1.20
C GLU A 429 -13.96 7.62 1.29
N HIS A 430 -14.77 7.82 2.32
CA HIS A 430 -15.97 7.03 2.51
C HIS A 430 -16.85 7.08 1.24
N GLY A 431 -17.15 5.91 0.68
CA GLY A 431 -17.95 5.78 -0.54
C GLY A 431 -17.15 5.71 -1.85
N ASN A 432 -15.82 5.89 -1.83
CA ASN A 432 -14.97 5.70 -3.01
C ASN A 432 -13.84 4.67 -2.82
N ASP A 433 -13.83 3.94 -1.70
CA ASP A 433 -12.80 2.95 -1.37
C ASP A 433 -12.64 1.89 -2.47
N SER A 434 -13.75 1.43 -3.07
CA SER A 434 -13.75 0.41 -4.13
C SER A 434 -12.91 0.81 -5.34
N LYS A 435 -12.98 2.08 -5.78
CA LYS A 435 -12.14 2.61 -6.87
C LYS A 435 -10.64 2.45 -6.59
N TRP A 436 -10.23 2.74 -5.36
CA TRP A 436 -8.82 2.63 -4.95
C TRP A 436 -8.40 1.18 -4.74
N LEU A 437 -9.29 0.34 -4.21
CA LEU A 437 -9.08 -1.12 -4.10
C LEU A 437 -8.95 -1.78 -5.48
N VAL A 438 -9.76 -1.38 -6.47
CA VAL A 438 -9.59 -1.78 -7.89
C VAL A 438 -8.22 -1.37 -8.40
N SER A 439 -7.74 -0.18 -8.08
CA SER A 439 -6.40 0.27 -8.48
C SER A 439 -5.30 -0.60 -7.87
N VAL A 440 -5.46 -1.03 -6.61
CA VAL A 440 -4.56 -2.01 -5.97
C VAL A 440 -4.65 -3.37 -6.66
N LEU A 441 -5.85 -3.88 -6.93
CA LEU A 441 -6.05 -5.16 -7.64
C LEU A 441 -5.36 -5.14 -9.00
N ARG A 442 -5.53 -4.07 -9.79
CA ARG A 442 -4.84 -3.92 -11.09
C ARG A 442 -3.32 -3.95 -10.94
N ALA A 443 -2.76 -3.28 -9.92
CA ALA A 443 -1.32 -3.33 -9.63
C ALA A 443 -0.85 -4.75 -9.28
N LEU A 444 -1.63 -5.51 -8.49
CA LEU A 444 -1.36 -6.91 -8.16
C LEU A 444 -1.44 -7.82 -9.40
N GLY A 445 -2.46 -7.64 -10.24
CA GLY A 445 -2.62 -8.39 -11.50
C GLY A 445 -1.45 -8.17 -12.46
N ASN A 446 -0.99 -6.92 -12.61
CA ASN A 446 0.18 -6.61 -13.41
C ASN A 446 1.47 -7.23 -12.84
N ALA A 447 1.60 -7.25 -11.50
CA ALA A 447 2.73 -7.90 -10.84
C ALA A 447 2.71 -9.43 -11.08
N GLU A 448 1.57 -10.09 -10.92
CA GLU A 448 1.42 -11.51 -11.21
C GLU A 448 1.75 -11.83 -12.67
N ARG A 449 1.22 -11.05 -13.62
CA ARG A 449 1.56 -11.16 -15.06
C ARG A 449 3.07 -11.00 -15.31
N THR A 450 3.73 -10.13 -14.56
CA THR A 450 5.18 -9.91 -14.65
C THR A 450 5.97 -11.12 -14.14
N LEU A 451 5.50 -11.81 -13.09
CA LEU A 451 6.08 -13.09 -12.65
C LEU A 451 5.82 -14.20 -13.66
N ALA A 452 4.59 -14.33 -14.14
CA ALA A 452 4.17 -15.36 -15.09
C ALA A 452 4.98 -15.34 -16.39
N THR A 453 5.36 -14.14 -16.87
CA THR A 453 6.20 -13.98 -18.07
C THR A 453 7.69 -14.23 -17.80
N GLY A 454 8.12 -14.26 -16.53
CA GLY A 454 9.50 -14.41 -16.11
C GLY A 454 9.69 -15.49 -15.06
N LEU A 455 9.13 -16.69 -15.30
CA LEU A 455 9.09 -17.82 -14.35
C LEU A 455 10.45 -18.19 -13.76
N ARG A 456 11.54 -18.07 -14.51
CA ARG A 456 12.89 -18.38 -14.02
C ARG A 456 13.26 -17.56 -12.77
N PHE A 457 12.89 -16.28 -12.75
CA PHE A 457 13.12 -15.40 -11.60
C PHE A 457 12.22 -15.79 -10.42
N ALA A 458 10.92 -16.04 -10.69
CA ALA A 458 9.99 -16.45 -9.65
C ALA A 458 10.43 -17.77 -8.98
N GLN A 459 10.89 -18.74 -9.78
CA GLN A 459 11.39 -20.02 -9.29
C GLN A 459 12.72 -19.90 -8.55
N SER A 460 13.68 -19.11 -9.04
CA SER A 460 14.97 -18.94 -8.37
C SER A 460 14.86 -18.28 -7.01
N GLU A 461 13.93 -17.32 -6.88
CA GLU A 461 13.67 -16.58 -5.65
C GLU A 461 12.59 -17.23 -4.76
N GLY A 462 12.04 -18.37 -5.16
CA GLY A 462 11.01 -19.09 -4.40
C GLY A 462 9.69 -18.32 -4.24
N ILE A 463 9.36 -17.43 -5.19
CA ILE A 463 8.11 -16.68 -5.23
C ILE A 463 7.06 -17.54 -5.92
N ARG A 464 6.03 -17.95 -5.17
CA ARG A 464 4.87 -18.66 -5.71
C ARG A 464 3.86 -17.69 -6.34
N PRO A 465 2.95 -18.18 -7.20
CA PRO A 465 1.83 -17.38 -7.70
C PRO A 465 1.03 -16.75 -6.55
N LEU A 466 0.59 -15.50 -6.68
CA LEU A 466 -0.26 -14.85 -5.67
C LEU A 466 -1.58 -15.60 -5.56
N GLN A 467 -1.99 -15.99 -4.35
CA GLN A 467 -3.19 -16.81 -4.12
C GLN A 467 -3.66 -16.70 -2.68
N GLY A 468 -4.91 -17.08 -2.44
CA GLY A 468 -5.50 -17.16 -1.10
C GLY A 468 -5.95 -15.81 -0.55
N LEU A 469 -6.21 -14.81 -1.41
CA LEU A 469 -6.78 -13.54 -0.96
C LEU A 469 -8.22 -13.74 -0.47
N SER A 470 -8.61 -13.02 0.58
CA SER A 470 -9.96 -13.06 1.14
C SER A 470 -11.05 -12.84 0.07
N PRO A 471 -12.15 -13.62 0.09
CA PRO A 471 -13.35 -13.35 -0.71
C PRO A 471 -13.93 -11.94 -0.54
N ASP A 472 -13.67 -11.27 0.59
CA ASP A 472 -14.12 -9.91 0.89
C ASP A 472 -13.68 -8.88 -0.16
N TRP A 473 -12.61 -9.17 -0.92
CA TRP A 473 -12.19 -8.36 -2.07
C TRP A 473 -13.29 -8.25 -3.14
N LEU A 474 -14.12 -9.28 -3.33
CA LEU A 474 -15.22 -9.26 -4.30
C LEU A 474 -16.32 -8.27 -3.91
N GLU A 475 -16.53 -8.04 -2.61
CA GLU A 475 -17.58 -7.14 -2.11
C GLU A 475 -17.06 -5.72 -1.94
N GLN A 476 -15.89 -5.56 -1.31
CA GLN A 476 -15.36 -4.24 -0.95
C GLN A 476 -14.70 -3.53 -2.14
N ALA A 477 -14.18 -4.27 -3.12
CA ALA A 477 -13.56 -3.70 -4.31
C ALA A 477 -14.52 -3.61 -5.50
N ASP A 478 -15.77 -4.06 -5.40
CA ASP A 478 -16.74 -3.86 -6.49
C ASP A 478 -17.04 -2.36 -6.66
N ASP A 479 -16.54 -1.79 -7.75
CA ASP A 479 -16.76 -0.40 -8.12
C ASP A 479 -18.04 -0.19 -8.95
N GLY A 480 -18.88 -1.22 -9.06
CA GLY A 480 -20.13 -1.20 -9.80
C GLY A 480 -19.96 -1.32 -11.30
N SER A 481 -18.74 -1.55 -11.79
CA SER A 481 -18.44 -1.60 -13.22
C SER A 481 -18.70 -2.97 -13.86
N ALA A 482 -19.01 -2.98 -15.17
CA ALA A 482 -19.19 -4.21 -15.93
C ALA A 482 -17.88 -5.02 -15.98
N GLU A 483 -16.73 -4.36 -16.09
CA GLU A 483 -15.42 -5.03 -16.15
C GLU A 483 -15.15 -5.84 -14.88
N PHE A 484 -15.48 -5.30 -13.70
CA PHE A 484 -15.30 -6.00 -12.43
C PHE A 484 -16.19 -7.23 -12.34
N ARG A 485 -17.48 -7.10 -12.65
CA ARG A 485 -18.43 -8.22 -12.62
C ARG A 485 -18.10 -9.32 -13.63
N LEU A 486 -17.72 -8.94 -14.86
CA LEU A 486 -17.28 -9.88 -15.88
C LEU A 486 -15.99 -10.59 -15.48
N ALA A 487 -15.02 -9.87 -14.92
CA ALA A 487 -13.78 -10.47 -14.43
C ALA A 487 -14.05 -11.48 -13.30
N ALA A 488 -14.89 -11.12 -12.32
CA ALA A 488 -15.29 -12.00 -11.23
C ALA A 488 -16.01 -13.26 -11.73
N ALA A 489 -16.90 -13.13 -12.71
CA ALA A 489 -17.62 -14.26 -13.29
C ALA A 489 -16.67 -15.26 -13.97
N VAL A 490 -15.73 -14.77 -14.80
CA VAL A 490 -14.80 -15.63 -15.55
C VAL A 490 -13.74 -16.25 -14.63
N THR A 491 -13.17 -15.47 -13.72
CA THR A 491 -12.14 -15.97 -12.79
C THR A 491 -12.70 -16.97 -11.78
N GLY A 492 -14.00 -16.88 -11.47
CA GLY A 492 -14.72 -17.86 -10.68
C GLY A 492 -15.00 -19.20 -11.35
N ILE A 493 -14.65 -19.39 -12.64
CA ILE A 493 -14.81 -20.67 -13.33
C ILE A 493 -13.84 -21.72 -12.74
N GLY A 494 -14.44 -22.73 -12.12
CA GLY A 494 -13.71 -23.83 -11.47
C GLY A 494 -13.21 -24.91 -12.42
N ASP A 495 -12.52 -25.88 -11.84
CA ASP A 495 -12.13 -27.10 -12.53
C ASP A 495 -13.30 -28.10 -12.59
N VAL A 496 -13.27 -28.92 -13.65
CA VAL A 496 -14.07 -30.14 -13.71
C VAL A 496 -13.08 -31.28 -13.70
N LYS A 497 -13.09 -32.06 -12.62
CA LYS A 497 -12.12 -33.13 -12.36
C LYS A 497 -11.88 -33.99 -13.59
N ASN A 498 -10.62 -34.14 -13.97
CA ASN A 498 -10.16 -34.89 -15.15
C ASN A 498 -10.63 -34.37 -16.53
N VAL A 499 -11.35 -33.25 -16.61
CA VAL A 499 -11.90 -32.70 -17.86
C VAL A 499 -11.22 -31.37 -18.21
N THR A 500 -11.43 -30.32 -17.41
CA THR A 500 -10.90 -28.96 -17.64
C THR A 500 -10.37 -28.35 -16.35
N GLY A 501 -9.26 -27.62 -16.42
CA GLY A 501 -8.71 -26.89 -15.26
C GLY A 501 -9.49 -25.62 -14.90
N PRO A 502 -9.15 -24.93 -13.80
CA PRO A 502 -9.72 -23.62 -13.47
C PRO A 502 -9.27 -22.55 -14.47
N PHE A 503 -9.94 -21.39 -14.51
CA PHE A 503 -9.62 -20.32 -15.48
C PHE A 503 -8.13 -19.90 -15.45
N ARG A 504 -7.53 -19.81 -14.26
CA ARG A 504 -6.13 -19.41 -14.08
C ARG A 504 -5.13 -20.27 -14.87
N SER A 505 -5.38 -21.57 -15.02
CA SER A 505 -4.51 -22.49 -15.76
C SER A 505 -4.42 -22.20 -17.27
N TYR A 506 -5.31 -21.37 -17.80
CA TYR A 506 -5.26 -20.91 -19.20
C TYR A 506 -4.55 -19.55 -19.35
N LEU A 507 -4.37 -18.81 -18.23
CA LEU A 507 -3.67 -17.52 -18.17
C LEU A 507 -2.16 -17.71 -18.08
N GLU A 508 -1.74 -18.61 -17.19
CA GLU A 508 -0.35 -18.80 -16.84
C GLU A 508 0.00 -20.27 -16.64
N GLU A 509 1.31 -20.54 -16.63
CA GLU A 509 1.88 -21.88 -16.47
C GLU A 509 1.81 -22.31 -14.99
N VAL A 510 0.61 -22.68 -14.55
CA VAL A 510 0.33 -23.12 -13.18
C VAL A 510 -0.43 -24.44 -13.15
N GLU A 511 -0.23 -25.19 -12.07
CA GLU A 511 -0.97 -26.41 -11.74
C GLU A 511 -1.63 -26.27 -10.37
N PHE A 512 -2.85 -26.80 -10.22
CA PHE A 512 -3.60 -26.76 -8.96
C PHE A 512 -3.52 -28.12 -8.24
N LYS A 513 -2.89 -28.15 -7.06
CA LYS A 513 -2.76 -29.34 -6.19
C LYS A 513 -3.30 -29.06 -4.78
N GLY A 514 -4.44 -28.39 -4.69
CA GLY A 514 -4.95 -27.80 -3.45
C GLY A 514 -4.37 -26.40 -3.15
N PHE A 515 -3.27 -26.06 -3.81
CA PHE A 515 -2.74 -24.70 -3.98
C PHE A 515 -2.14 -24.59 -5.39
N TYR A 516 -1.96 -23.38 -5.89
CA TYR A 516 -1.28 -23.09 -7.14
C TYR A 516 0.23 -23.08 -6.96
N ASP A 517 0.91 -23.79 -7.87
CA ASP A 517 2.37 -23.73 -8.03
C ASP A 517 2.73 -23.55 -9.52
N TRP A 518 3.93 -23.04 -9.78
CA TRP A 518 4.42 -22.88 -11.14
C TRP A 518 4.63 -24.24 -11.81
N SER A 519 4.10 -24.41 -13.01
CA SER A 519 4.22 -25.61 -13.84
C SER A 519 4.72 -25.25 -15.24
N PRO A 520 6.04 -24.98 -15.40
CA PRO A 520 6.61 -24.58 -16.67
C PRO A 520 6.34 -25.62 -17.77
N GLY A 521 5.93 -25.15 -18.94
CA GLY A 521 5.58 -26.02 -20.07
C GLY A 521 4.14 -26.56 -20.03
N SER A 522 3.29 -26.05 -19.14
CA SER A 522 1.85 -26.34 -19.18
C SER A 522 1.27 -26.03 -20.57
N CYS A 523 0.67 -27.05 -21.19
CA CYS A 523 0.06 -26.93 -22.52
C CYS A 523 -1.32 -26.27 -22.51
N SER A 524 -1.88 -25.98 -21.33
CA SER A 524 -3.19 -25.35 -21.18
C SER A 524 -3.14 -23.83 -21.26
N ARG A 525 -1.98 -23.22 -21.00
CA ARG A 525 -1.77 -21.78 -21.13
C ARG A 525 -1.93 -21.32 -22.58
N VAL A 526 -2.81 -20.35 -22.80
CA VAL A 526 -3.04 -19.75 -24.13
C VAL A 526 -3.05 -18.21 -24.11
N TRP A 527 -2.99 -17.61 -22.93
CA TRP A 527 -2.96 -16.15 -22.80
C TRP A 527 -1.66 -15.56 -23.34
N SER A 528 -1.83 -14.50 -24.13
CA SER A 528 -0.78 -13.90 -24.96
C SER A 528 -0.72 -12.37 -24.79
N ARG A 529 -0.01 -11.68 -25.69
CA ARG A 529 0.03 -10.20 -25.73
C ARG A 529 -1.11 -9.59 -26.57
N ARG A 530 -2.02 -10.40 -27.11
CA ARG A 530 -3.21 -9.92 -27.84
C ARG A 530 -4.20 -9.21 -26.91
N ASP A 531 -5.20 -8.56 -27.49
CA ASP A 531 -6.29 -7.93 -26.74
C ASP A 531 -7.10 -8.94 -25.90
N VAL A 532 -7.93 -8.41 -24.99
CA VAL A 532 -8.67 -9.22 -24.02
C VAL A 532 -9.66 -10.16 -24.71
N ALA A 533 -10.35 -9.70 -25.77
CA ALA A 533 -11.31 -10.52 -26.51
C ALA A 533 -10.61 -11.72 -27.19
N ALA A 534 -9.49 -11.49 -27.88
CA ALA A 534 -8.71 -12.54 -28.52
C ALA A 534 -8.15 -13.55 -27.50
N ASN A 535 -7.73 -13.09 -26.30
CA ASN A 535 -7.27 -14.00 -25.26
C ASN A 535 -8.43 -14.82 -24.67
N LEU A 536 -9.57 -14.20 -24.33
CA LEU A 536 -10.74 -14.92 -23.82
C LEU A 536 -11.29 -15.91 -24.84
N ALA A 537 -11.32 -15.56 -26.12
CA ALA A 537 -11.67 -16.46 -27.21
C ALA A 537 -10.71 -17.66 -27.28
N ALA A 538 -9.40 -17.43 -27.15
CA ALA A 538 -8.41 -18.51 -27.12
C ALA A 538 -8.57 -19.42 -25.89
N VAL A 539 -8.90 -18.85 -24.71
CA VAL A 539 -9.22 -19.61 -23.50
C VAL A 539 -10.44 -20.49 -23.73
N PHE A 540 -11.52 -19.94 -24.30
CA PHE A 540 -12.73 -20.71 -24.63
C PHE A 540 -12.41 -21.87 -25.58
N GLN A 541 -11.69 -21.62 -26.67
CA GLN A 541 -11.31 -22.65 -27.63
C GLN A 541 -10.44 -23.74 -27.00
N ARG A 542 -9.47 -23.35 -26.16
CA ARG A 542 -8.60 -24.30 -25.49
C ARG A 542 -9.38 -25.16 -24.49
N ARG A 543 -10.26 -24.54 -23.72
CA ARG A 543 -11.14 -25.23 -22.77
C ARG A 543 -12.09 -26.19 -23.48
N GLN A 544 -12.66 -25.78 -24.61
CA GLN A 544 -13.47 -26.63 -25.47
C GLN A 544 -12.68 -27.84 -25.99
N LEU A 545 -11.48 -27.62 -26.50
CA LEU A 545 -10.62 -28.70 -26.97
C LEU A 545 -10.27 -29.69 -25.84
N GLU A 546 -10.02 -29.22 -24.62
CA GLU A 546 -9.78 -30.10 -23.48
C GLU A 546 -11.02 -30.88 -23.06
N ALA A 547 -12.19 -30.23 -23.02
CA ALA A 547 -13.46 -30.85 -22.65
C ALA A 547 -13.81 -32.04 -23.57
N PHE A 548 -13.63 -31.89 -24.89
CA PHE A 548 -13.96 -32.93 -25.86
C PHE A 548 -12.86 -33.98 -26.04
N ARG A 549 -11.59 -33.68 -25.69
CA ARG A 549 -10.50 -34.67 -25.75
C ARG A 549 -10.59 -35.71 -24.66
N LYS A 550 -10.92 -35.30 -23.43
CA LYS A 550 -10.82 -36.15 -22.23
C LYS A 550 -12.11 -36.85 -21.84
N ASN A 551 -13.23 -36.49 -22.44
CA ASN A 551 -14.54 -36.97 -22.00
C ASN A 551 -15.41 -37.32 -23.21
N SER A 552 -15.62 -38.61 -23.48
CA SER A 552 -16.58 -39.08 -24.48
C SER A 552 -18.03 -38.74 -24.11
N ASP A 553 -18.29 -38.38 -22.85
CA ASP A 553 -19.62 -38.05 -22.32
C ASP A 553 -19.80 -36.54 -22.00
N ALA A 554 -18.75 -35.69 -22.13
CA ALA A 554 -18.92 -34.24 -21.98
C ALA A 554 -19.66 -33.69 -23.20
N LYS A 555 -20.97 -33.54 -23.06
CA LYS A 555 -21.83 -32.93 -24.08
C LYS A 555 -21.70 -31.40 -24.08
N GLY A 556 -20.51 -30.79 -23.94
CA GLY A 556 -20.33 -29.31 -23.97
C GLY A 556 -19.06 -28.76 -23.29
N VAL A 557 -18.98 -27.43 -23.15
CA VAL A 557 -17.87 -26.69 -22.51
C VAL A 557 -18.27 -26.29 -21.09
N PRO A 558 -17.72 -26.90 -20.02
CA PRO A 558 -18.17 -26.63 -18.67
C PRO A 558 -17.80 -25.22 -18.17
N LEU A 559 -18.78 -24.42 -17.74
CA LEU A 559 -18.59 -23.04 -17.24
C LEU A 559 -19.09 -22.86 -15.80
N ASN A 560 -19.03 -23.90 -14.98
CA ASN A 560 -19.42 -23.81 -13.57
C ASN A 560 -18.57 -22.77 -12.83
N ALA A 561 -19.22 -21.73 -12.30
CA ALA A 561 -18.58 -20.63 -11.58
C ALA A 561 -19.35 -20.21 -10.32
N SER A 562 -18.62 -19.69 -9.33
CA SER A 562 -19.20 -19.16 -8.08
C SER A 562 -19.84 -17.78 -8.26
N ARG A 563 -19.45 -17.04 -9.29
CA ARG A 563 -20.07 -15.78 -9.72
C ARG A 563 -20.48 -15.92 -11.18
N LEU A 564 -21.62 -15.35 -11.56
CA LEU A 564 -22.15 -15.40 -12.92
C LEU A 564 -22.27 -13.99 -13.49
N ALA A 565 -22.02 -13.85 -14.79
CA ALA A 565 -22.17 -12.60 -15.50
C ALA A 565 -23.66 -12.31 -15.75
N SER A 566 -24.06 -11.05 -15.58
CA SER A 566 -25.37 -10.61 -16.04
C SER A 566 -25.36 -10.50 -17.57
N LEU A 567 -26.50 -10.75 -18.21
CA LEU A 567 -26.61 -10.61 -19.65
C LEU A 567 -26.35 -9.17 -20.14
N VAL A 568 -26.67 -8.16 -19.33
CA VAL A 568 -26.38 -6.74 -19.63
C VAL A 568 -24.87 -6.54 -19.78
N ASP A 569 -24.09 -7.00 -18.81
CA ASP A 569 -22.62 -6.85 -18.86
C ASP A 569 -22.02 -7.59 -20.06
N VAL A 570 -22.56 -8.76 -20.42
CA VAL A 570 -22.12 -9.52 -21.59
C VAL A 570 -22.41 -8.76 -22.89
N ILE A 571 -23.54 -8.04 -22.97
CA ILE A 571 -23.89 -7.23 -24.14
C ILE A 571 -23.02 -5.99 -24.23
N ASP A 572 -22.74 -5.32 -23.11
CA ASP A 572 -21.79 -4.20 -23.07
C ASP A 572 -20.41 -4.66 -23.56
N PHE A 573 -19.97 -5.86 -23.15
CA PHE A 573 -18.77 -6.50 -23.71
C PHE A 573 -18.90 -6.79 -25.21
N LEU A 574 -20.03 -7.27 -25.71
CA LEU A 574 -20.17 -7.55 -27.15
C LEU A 574 -20.08 -6.27 -27.99
N ASN A 575 -20.69 -5.19 -27.52
CA ASN A 575 -20.75 -3.91 -28.22
C ASN A 575 -19.44 -3.11 -28.14
N GLY A 576 -18.56 -3.43 -27.19
CA GLY A 576 -17.34 -2.65 -26.97
C GLY A 576 -17.53 -1.46 -26.03
N ASP A 577 -18.60 -1.48 -25.22
CA ASP A 577 -18.97 -0.42 -24.28
C ASP A 577 -18.30 -0.59 -22.91
N ILE A 578 -17.14 -1.28 -22.87
CA ILE A 578 -16.35 -1.54 -21.68
C ILE A 578 -14.87 -1.17 -21.88
N ASP A 579 -14.15 -0.98 -20.78
CA ASP A 579 -12.69 -0.85 -20.77
C ASP A 579 -12.00 -2.23 -20.80
N ASP A 580 -11.56 -2.63 -21.99
CA ASP A 580 -10.84 -3.89 -22.23
C ASP A 580 -9.55 -4.01 -21.40
N GLU A 581 -8.84 -2.91 -21.14
CA GLU A 581 -7.60 -2.93 -20.34
C GLU A 581 -7.90 -3.18 -18.87
N LYS A 582 -8.93 -2.51 -18.34
CA LYS A 582 -9.40 -2.73 -16.97
C LYS A 582 -9.88 -4.16 -16.77
N LEU A 583 -10.66 -4.71 -17.72
CA LEU A 583 -11.09 -6.12 -17.68
C LEU A 583 -9.88 -7.06 -17.66
N ALA A 584 -8.89 -6.83 -18.54
CA ALA A 584 -7.69 -7.66 -18.60
C ALA A 584 -6.90 -7.63 -17.27
N ASP A 585 -6.68 -6.46 -16.69
CA ASP A 585 -5.96 -6.33 -15.42
C ASP A 585 -6.70 -7.02 -14.26
N LEU A 586 -8.03 -6.87 -14.21
CA LEU A 586 -8.87 -7.50 -13.18
C LEU A 586 -8.94 -9.02 -13.32
N LEU A 587 -8.94 -9.56 -14.55
CA LEU A 587 -8.86 -11.01 -14.77
C LEU A 587 -7.61 -11.61 -14.13
N TRP A 588 -6.45 -10.95 -14.25
CA TRP A 588 -5.23 -11.39 -13.57
C TRP A 588 -5.35 -11.28 -12.06
N ALA A 589 -5.81 -10.13 -11.56
CA ALA A 589 -5.90 -9.85 -10.13
C ALA A 589 -6.84 -10.81 -9.38
N LEU A 590 -8.05 -11.02 -9.90
CA LEU A 590 -9.09 -11.81 -9.23
C LEU A 590 -8.79 -13.33 -9.26
N THR A 591 -7.84 -13.80 -10.07
CA THR A 591 -7.38 -15.21 -9.97
C THR A 591 -6.66 -15.54 -8.65
N ALA A 592 -6.24 -14.51 -7.91
CA ALA A 592 -5.58 -14.67 -6.62
C ALA A 592 -6.57 -14.88 -5.45
N ILE A 593 -7.86 -14.66 -5.66
CA ILE A 593 -8.90 -14.88 -4.65
C ILE A 593 -9.02 -16.37 -4.34
N ASP A 594 -9.29 -16.67 -3.08
CA ASP A 594 -9.65 -18.03 -2.66
C ASP A 594 -11.07 -18.39 -3.13
N TRP A 595 -11.20 -18.79 -4.40
CA TRP A 595 -12.47 -19.18 -5.00
C TRP A 595 -13.12 -20.41 -4.35
N GLN A 596 -12.38 -21.19 -3.55
CA GLN A 596 -12.93 -22.33 -2.81
C GLN A 596 -13.80 -21.90 -1.63
N SER A 597 -13.58 -20.71 -1.06
CA SER A 597 -14.39 -20.16 0.03
C SER A 597 -15.48 -19.19 -0.44
N VAL A 598 -15.50 -18.83 -1.72
CA VAL A 598 -16.54 -17.95 -2.32
C VAL A 598 -17.87 -18.70 -2.44
N LYS A 599 -18.93 -18.15 -1.84
CA LYS A 599 -20.29 -18.66 -1.98
C LYS A 599 -20.83 -18.39 -3.39
N ARG A 600 -21.73 -19.24 -3.88
CA ARG A 600 -22.39 -18.99 -5.16
C ARG A 600 -23.43 -17.87 -5.01
N GLU A 601 -23.36 -16.86 -5.88
CA GLU A 601 -24.37 -15.78 -5.98
C GLU A 601 -24.85 -15.61 -7.41
N LEU A 602 -26.11 -15.18 -7.55
CA LEU A 602 -26.74 -14.90 -8.83
C LEU A 602 -26.79 -13.38 -9.06
N PRO A 603 -26.56 -12.89 -10.28
CA PRO A 603 -26.73 -11.48 -10.60
C PRO A 603 -28.22 -11.08 -10.58
N SER A 604 -28.47 -9.77 -10.59
CA SER A 604 -29.84 -9.25 -10.74
C SER A 604 -30.44 -9.61 -12.10
N HIS A 605 -31.72 -9.98 -12.08
CA HIS A 605 -32.47 -10.35 -13.28
C HIS A 605 -33.03 -9.11 -13.98
N ARG A 606 -32.93 -9.07 -15.32
CA ARG A 606 -33.58 -8.07 -16.17
C ARG A 606 -34.18 -8.72 -17.41
N ASP A 607 -35.46 -8.46 -17.67
CA ASP A 607 -36.19 -9.02 -18.80
C ASP A 607 -36.13 -8.15 -20.06
N ASP A 608 -35.73 -6.89 -19.95
CA ASP A 608 -35.79 -5.85 -20.97
C ASP A 608 -34.52 -5.77 -21.85
N VAL A 609 -33.77 -6.86 -21.93
CA VAL A 609 -32.46 -6.88 -22.57
C VAL A 609 -32.55 -7.35 -24.02
N VAL A 610 -32.07 -6.53 -24.96
CA VAL A 610 -32.01 -6.88 -26.39
C VAL A 610 -30.80 -7.78 -26.65
N ILE A 611 -31.06 -9.06 -26.94
CA ILE A 611 -30.01 -10.06 -27.17
C ILE A 611 -29.61 -10.08 -28.65
N PRO A 612 -28.33 -9.85 -29.00
CA PRO A 612 -27.86 -10.02 -30.36
C PRO A 612 -28.13 -11.44 -30.86
N PHE A 613 -28.78 -11.56 -32.02
CA PHE A 613 -29.22 -12.83 -32.56
C PHE A 613 -28.04 -13.80 -32.79
N GLU A 614 -26.93 -13.28 -33.32
CA GLU A 614 -25.68 -14.00 -33.56
C GLU A 614 -25.06 -14.57 -32.28
N TYR A 615 -25.17 -13.87 -31.15
CA TYR A 615 -24.72 -14.35 -29.85
C TYR A 615 -25.67 -15.42 -29.33
N GLY A 616 -26.97 -15.14 -29.32
CA GLY A 616 -27.96 -16.04 -28.71
C GLY A 616 -28.03 -17.41 -29.37
N VAL A 617 -27.98 -17.48 -30.70
CA VAL A 617 -28.00 -18.75 -31.44
C VAL A 617 -26.76 -19.61 -31.13
N ALA A 618 -25.57 -19.00 -31.08
CA ALA A 618 -24.34 -19.72 -30.76
C ALA A 618 -24.26 -20.12 -29.27
N ARG A 619 -24.75 -19.25 -28.38
CA ARG A 619 -24.69 -19.46 -26.92
C ARG A 619 -25.43 -20.72 -26.47
N LEU A 620 -26.55 -21.05 -27.12
CA LEU A 620 -27.32 -22.27 -26.83
C LEU A 620 -26.58 -23.59 -27.13
N LEU A 621 -25.40 -23.53 -27.76
CA LEU A 621 -24.57 -24.70 -28.08
C LEU A 621 -23.31 -24.80 -27.21
N VAL A 622 -23.12 -23.90 -26.24
CA VAL A 622 -21.93 -23.90 -25.37
C VAL A 622 -21.99 -25.04 -24.36
N GLU A 623 -23.11 -25.19 -23.68
CA GLU A 623 -23.39 -26.23 -22.70
C GLU A 623 -24.65 -27.02 -23.09
N PRO A 624 -24.80 -28.27 -22.64
CA PRO A 624 -26.03 -29.02 -22.86
C PRO A 624 -27.15 -28.40 -22.02
N LEU A 625 -28.19 -27.91 -22.69
CA LEU A 625 -29.32 -27.21 -22.07
C LEU A 625 -30.59 -28.04 -22.27
N PRO A 626 -31.14 -28.70 -21.24
CA PRO A 626 -32.34 -29.54 -21.36
C PRO A 626 -33.63 -28.71 -21.44
N LEU A 627 -33.67 -27.71 -22.33
CA LEU A 627 -34.80 -26.81 -22.55
C LEU A 627 -36.02 -27.57 -23.03
N LYS A 628 -37.17 -27.30 -22.38
CA LYS A 628 -38.47 -27.86 -22.76
C LYS A 628 -39.40 -26.76 -23.26
N PRO A 629 -40.09 -26.97 -24.40
CA PRO A 629 -41.10 -26.03 -24.88
C PRO A 629 -42.37 -26.14 -24.03
N ILE A 630 -42.83 -25.00 -23.51
CA ILE A 630 -44.08 -24.84 -22.78
C ILE A 630 -45.00 -23.97 -23.62
N ARG A 631 -46.16 -24.52 -24.01
CA ARG A 631 -47.16 -23.78 -24.78
C ARG A 631 -48.06 -23.00 -23.84
N LEU A 632 -48.01 -21.68 -23.91
CA LEU A 632 -48.87 -20.79 -23.13
C LEU A 632 -50.30 -20.74 -23.71
N LYS A 633 -51.25 -20.27 -22.89
CA LYS A 633 -52.66 -20.07 -23.31
C LYS A 633 -52.79 -19.13 -24.51
N SER A 634 -51.86 -18.19 -24.67
CA SER A 634 -51.72 -17.28 -25.81
C SER A 634 -51.26 -17.95 -27.11
N ARG A 635 -51.09 -19.29 -27.14
CA ARG A 635 -50.46 -20.07 -28.23
C ARG A 635 -48.97 -19.79 -28.47
N THR A 636 -48.37 -18.87 -27.72
CA THR A 636 -46.92 -18.64 -27.68
C THR A 636 -46.20 -19.82 -27.04
N THR A 637 -45.04 -20.21 -27.59
CA THR A 637 -44.19 -21.26 -27.00
C THR A 637 -43.02 -20.62 -26.28
N VAL A 638 -42.89 -20.87 -24.98
CA VAL A 638 -41.77 -20.42 -24.14
C VAL A 638 -40.89 -21.61 -23.80
N TRP A 639 -39.58 -21.45 -23.91
CA TRP A 639 -38.59 -22.45 -23.55
C TRP A 639 -38.16 -22.24 -22.11
N LYS A 640 -38.24 -23.30 -21.29
CA LYS A 640 -37.79 -23.28 -19.90
C LYS A 640 -36.89 -24.45 -19.58
N LEU A 641 -35.97 -24.26 -18.65
CA LEU A 641 -35.19 -25.33 -18.06
C LEU A 641 -36.07 -26.09 -17.04
N PRO A 642 -35.83 -27.39 -16.82
CA PRO A 642 -36.55 -28.15 -15.81
C PRO A 642 -36.25 -27.55 -14.43
N GLU A 643 -37.27 -27.36 -13.59
CA GLU A 643 -37.04 -27.03 -12.18
C GLU A 643 -36.17 -28.13 -11.54
N PRO A 644 -35.19 -27.77 -10.70
CA PRO A 644 -34.44 -28.77 -9.95
C PRO A 644 -35.44 -29.55 -9.08
N GLN A 645 -35.63 -30.84 -9.37
CA GLN A 645 -36.41 -31.70 -8.50
C GLN A 645 -35.70 -31.77 -7.15
N ILE A 646 -36.25 -31.10 -6.13
CA ILE A 646 -35.85 -31.27 -4.75
C ILE A 646 -36.32 -32.67 -4.32
N ALA A 647 -35.51 -33.69 -4.59
CA ALA A 647 -35.71 -35.01 -4.02
C ALA A 647 -35.17 -34.99 -2.59
N TRP A 648 -36.06 -34.80 -1.62
CA TRP A 648 -35.77 -35.17 -0.23
C TRP A 648 -35.53 -36.69 -0.19
N PRO A 649 -34.41 -37.18 0.37
CA PRO A 649 -34.27 -38.61 0.58
C PRO A 649 -35.19 -39.01 1.73
N SER A 650 -36.38 -39.53 1.42
CA SER A 650 -37.12 -40.30 2.41
C SER A 650 -36.42 -41.66 2.56
N ALA A 651 -35.94 -41.91 3.77
CA ALA A 651 -35.46 -43.21 4.18
C ALA A 651 -36.58 -44.26 4.03
N ASN A 652 -36.18 -45.48 3.66
CA ASN A 652 -36.99 -46.70 3.45
C ASN A 652 -37.76 -46.82 2.12
N LYS A 653 -37.17 -47.53 1.15
CA LYS A 653 -37.51 -48.96 0.89
C LYS A 653 -36.68 -49.58 -0.27
N SER A 654 -36.03 -50.69 0.10
CA SER A 654 -35.78 -51.93 -0.65
C SER A 654 -35.67 -51.96 -2.18
N ARG A 655 -34.50 -52.47 -2.62
CA ARG A 655 -34.26 -53.45 -3.70
C ARG A 655 -35.41 -53.74 -4.67
N GLY A 656 -35.11 -53.54 -5.96
CA GLY A 656 -35.68 -54.31 -7.06
C GLY A 656 -36.64 -53.53 -7.96
N ASP A 657 -36.12 -52.63 -8.79
CA ASP A 657 -36.68 -52.44 -10.14
C ASP A 657 -35.63 -51.78 -11.05
N SER A 658 -34.81 -52.61 -11.69
CA SER A 658 -33.99 -52.23 -12.84
C SER A 658 -34.88 -52.08 -14.07
N ARG A 659 -35.78 -51.09 -14.04
CA ARG A 659 -36.43 -50.60 -15.25
C ARG A 659 -35.59 -49.48 -15.81
N LYS A 660 -34.99 -49.76 -16.97
CA LYS A 660 -34.53 -48.78 -17.96
C LYS A 660 -35.56 -47.66 -18.07
N ARG A 661 -35.39 -46.58 -17.29
CA ARG A 661 -36.10 -45.33 -17.49
C ARG A 661 -35.38 -44.66 -18.64
N GLY A 662 -36.08 -44.58 -19.77
CA GLY A 662 -35.55 -44.04 -21.02
C GLY A 662 -34.79 -42.76 -20.77
N GLU A 663 -33.52 -42.79 -21.18
CA GLU A 663 -32.74 -41.60 -21.46
C GLU A 663 -33.59 -40.71 -22.36
N ALA A 664 -34.15 -39.64 -21.80
CA ALA A 664 -34.65 -38.56 -22.61
C ALA A 664 -33.41 -38.02 -23.35
N ASN A 665 -33.29 -38.34 -24.63
CA ASN A 665 -32.26 -37.81 -25.52
C ASN A 665 -32.13 -36.31 -25.28
N ASP A 666 -31.02 -35.88 -24.69
CA ASP A 666 -30.69 -34.47 -24.56
C ASP A 666 -30.51 -33.90 -25.98
N PRO A 667 -31.39 -33.02 -26.48
CA PRO A 667 -31.41 -32.67 -27.89
C PRO A 667 -30.29 -31.72 -28.31
N THR A 668 -29.58 -31.10 -27.37
CA THR A 668 -28.44 -30.24 -27.68
C THR A 668 -27.15 -31.03 -27.64
N VAL A 669 -26.61 -31.35 -28.81
CA VAL A 669 -25.23 -31.85 -28.93
C VAL A 669 -24.35 -30.66 -29.30
N PRO A 670 -23.50 -30.16 -28.39
CA PRO A 670 -22.54 -29.13 -28.71
C PRO A 670 -21.62 -29.52 -29.86
N ASP A 671 -21.37 -28.56 -30.73
CA ASP A 671 -20.57 -28.74 -31.93
C ASP A 671 -19.44 -27.70 -31.96
N GLN A 672 -18.20 -28.20 -31.87
CA GLN A 672 -17.00 -27.37 -31.92
C GLN A 672 -16.86 -26.59 -33.24
N SER A 673 -17.41 -27.12 -34.34
CA SER A 673 -17.27 -26.50 -35.66
C SER A 673 -17.96 -25.15 -35.77
N VAL A 674 -19.02 -24.90 -34.99
CA VAL A 674 -19.65 -23.57 -34.87
C VAL A 674 -18.65 -22.52 -34.41
N PHE A 675 -17.89 -22.86 -33.37
CA PHE A 675 -16.95 -21.93 -32.73
C PHE A 675 -15.63 -21.80 -33.51
N HIS A 676 -15.25 -22.81 -34.28
CA HIS A 676 -14.14 -22.72 -35.24
C HIS A 676 -14.42 -21.68 -36.34
N GLU A 677 -15.67 -21.53 -36.78
CA GLU A 677 -16.02 -20.54 -37.80
C GLU A 677 -15.80 -19.10 -37.30
N PHE A 678 -16.14 -18.79 -36.04
CA PHE A 678 -15.84 -17.48 -35.46
C PHE A 678 -14.35 -17.16 -35.44
N ALA A 679 -13.48 -18.16 -35.28
CA ALA A 679 -12.03 -17.97 -35.26
C ALA A 679 -11.37 -18.08 -36.65
N SER A 680 -12.16 -18.23 -37.71
CA SER A 680 -11.63 -18.48 -39.06
C SER A 680 -10.99 -17.25 -39.72
N GLY A 681 -11.22 -16.04 -39.19
CA GLY A 681 -10.75 -14.78 -39.75
C GLY A 681 -11.42 -14.38 -41.08
N ARG A 682 -12.49 -15.09 -41.48
CA ARG A 682 -13.22 -14.78 -42.73
C ARG A 682 -14.19 -13.62 -42.52
N SER A 683 -14.45 -12.88 -43.59
CA SER A 683 -15.42 -11.77 -43.58
C SER A 683 -16.87 -12.22 -43.34
N ASP A 684 -17.19 -13.47 -43.67
CA ASP A 684 -18.53 -14.08 -43.50
C ASP A 684 -18.63 -15.02 -42.28
N ALA A 685 -17.61 -15.00 -41.40
CA ALA A 685 -17.48 -15.91 -40.25
C ALA A 685 -18.74 -15.96 -39.38
N VAL A 686 -19.34 -14.80 -39.06
CA VAL A 686 -20.55 -14.72 -38.22
C VAL A 686 -21.75 -15.40 -38.89
N SER A 687 -22.00 -15.08 -40.17
CA SER A 687 -23.11 -15.67 -40.94
C SER A 687 -23.00 -17.19 -41.02
N ARG A 688 -21.78 -17.70 -41.27
CA ARG A 688 -21.52 -19.15 -41.36
C ARG A 688 -21.64 -19.83 -40.00
N ALA A 689 -21.11 -19.25 -38.93
CA ALA A 689 -21.25 -19.76 -37.57
C ALA A 689 -22.73 -19.83 -37.14
N VAL A 690 -23.50 -18.77 -37.36
CA VAL A 690 -24.93 -18.72 -37.02
C VAL A 690 -25.74 -19.72 -37.84
N THR A 691 -25.47 -19.83 -39.14
CA THR A 691 -26.12 -20.83 -40.00
C THR A 691 -25.84 -22.25 -39.53
N LEU A 692 -24.59 -22.55 -39.18
CA LEU A 692 -24.19 -23.86 -38.67
C LEU A 692 -24.85 -24.16 -37.31
N ALA A 693 -24.86 -23.18 -36.41
CA ALA A 693 -25.50 -23.28 -35.11
C ALA A 693 -27.01 -23.52 -35.23
N ALA A 694 -27.70 -22.78 -36.10
CA ALA A 694 -29.13 -22.97 -36.35
C ALA A 694 -29.44 -24.36 -36.92
N ARG A 695 -28.59 -24.90 -37.81
CA ARG A 695 -28.72 -26.27 -38.34
C ARG A 695 -28.57 -27.32 -37.22
N ARG A 696 -27.63 -27.13 -36.29
CA ARG A 696 -27.43 -28.02 -35.14
C ARG A 696 -28.59 -27.98 -34.17
N LEU A 697 -29.06 -26.79 -33.79
CA LEU A 697 -30.25 -26.64 -32.96
C LEU A 697 -31.48 -27.30 -33.62
N LYS A 698 -31.65 -27.15 -34.94
CA LYS A 698 -32.72 -27.82 -35.69
C LYS A 698 -32.62 -29.34 -35.63
N SER A 699 -31.41 -29.91 -35.73
CA SER A 699 -31.21 -31.37 -35.59
C SER A 699 -31.60 -31.87 -34.20
N GLY A 700 -31.51 -31.01 -33.18
CA GLY A 700 -32.02 -31.20 -31.83
C GLY A 700 -33.49 -30.83 -31.63
N GLY A 701 -34.27 -30.62 -32.68
CA GLY A 701 -35.69 -30.25 -32.58
C GLY A 701 -35.97 -28.81 -32.12
N ARG A 702 -34.98 -27.92 -32.14
CA ARG A 702 -35.12 -26.49 -31.77
C ARG A 702 -35.07 -25.61 -33.02
N LEU A 703 -36.21 -25.05 -33.41
CA LEU A 703 -36.35 -24.22 -34.61
C LEU A 703 -36.07 -22.75 -34.32
N VAL A 704 -34.95 -22.23 -34.83
CA VAL A 704 -34.57 -20.81 -34.78
C VAL A 704 -35.53 -19.97 -35.63
N SER A 705 -35.91 -18.76 -35.17
CA SER A 705 -36.93 -17.88 -35.75
C SER A 705 -36.81 -17.67 -37.27
N GLY A 706 -35.60 -17.41 -37.79
CA GLY A 706 -35.33 -17.25 -39.23
C GLY A 706 -35.37 -18.53 -40.07
N TYR A 707 -35.37 -19.71 -39.43
CA TYR A 707 -35.40 -21.05 -40.04
C TYR A 707 -36.79 -21.71 -39.97
N ARG A 708 -37.79 -21.04 -39.38
CA ARG A 708 -39.16 -21.56 -39.19
C ARG A 708 -39.90 -21.82 -40.51
N SER A 709 -39.60 -21.05 -41.56
CA SER A 709 -40.21 -21.24 -42.88
C SER A 709 -39.56 -22.40 -43.63
N ARG A 710 -40.37 -23.34 -44.13
CA ARG A 710 -39.90 -24.45 -45.00
C ARG A 710 -39.18 -23.95 -46.26
N LEU A 711 -39.51 -22.75 -46.75
CA LEU A 711 -38.86 -22.11 -47.91
C LEU A 711 -37.44 -21.58 -47.60
N ARG A 712 -37.12 -21.38 -46.32
CA ARG A 712 -35.78 -20.95 -45.85
C ARG A 712 -34.95 -22.12 -45.30
N ALA A 713 -35.53 -23.32 -45.18
CA ALA A 713 -34.83 -24.50 -44.70
C ALA A 713 -33.65 -24.85 -45.63
N GLY A 714 -32.43 -24.71 -45.13
CA GLY A 714 -31.19 -25.02 -45.87
C GLY A 714 -30.46 -23.80 -46.44
N LYS A 715 -31.11 -22.63 -46.51
CA LYS A 715 -30.47 -21.37 -46.89
C LYS A 715 -29.59 -20.82 -45.77
N GLU A 716 -28.58 -20.04 -46.12
CA GLU A 716 -27.76 -19.31 -45.14
C GLU A 716 -28.61 -18.21 -44.48
N LEU A 717 -28.43 -18.03 -43.18
CA LEU A 717 -28.98 -16.89 -42.45
C LEU A 717 -28.06 -15.70 -42.72
N ALA A 718 -28.49 -14.79 -43.59
CA ALA A 718 -27.79 -13.52 -43.77
C ALA A 718 -27.94 -12.69 -42.49
N VAL A 719 -26.92 -12.73 -41.63
CA VAL A 719 -26.82 -11.91 -40.42
C VAL A 719 -25.84 -10.79 -40.68
N LEU A 720 -26.33 -9.55 -40.63
CA LEU A 720 -25.49 -8.36 -40.59
C LEU A 720 -25.15 -8.09 -39.13
N SER A 721 -23.95 -8.48 -38.72
CA SER A 721 -23.45 -8.23 -37.36
C SER A 721 -22.43 -7.10 -37.38
N SER A 722 -22.59 -6.13 -36.49
CA SER A 722 -21.56 -5.13 -36.18
C SER A 722 -20.53 -5.65 -35.16
N ILE A 723 -20.78 -6.81 -34.55
CA ILE A 723 -19.95 -7.38 -33.48
C ILE A 723 -18.79 -8.16 -34.10
N LYS A 724 -17.58 -7.92 -33.59
CA LYS A 724 -16.38 -8.65 -34.02
C LYS A 724 -16.51 -10.16 -33.69
N PRO A 725 -16.17 -11.07 -34.61
CA PRO A 725 -16.21 -12.52 -34.37
C PRO A 725 -15.46 -12.96 -33.11
N GLU A 726 -14.33 -12.30 -32.81
CA GLU A 726 -13.53 -12.58 -31.62
C GLU A 726 -14.28 -12.25 -30.33
N ARG A 727 -15.05 -11.15 -30.29
CA ARG A 727 -15.89 -10.80 -29.12
C ARG A 727 -17.06 -11.77 -28.98
N LEU A 728 -17.69 -12.21 -30.07
CA LEU A 728 -18.72 -13.25 -30.01
C LEU A 728 -18.17 -14.55 -29.42
N LEU A 729 -16.98 -14.97 -29.86
CA LEU A 729 -16.33 -16.18 -29.36
C LEU A 729 -15.88 -16.03 -27.89
N ALA A 730 -15.32 -14.88 -27.52
CA ALA A 730 -14.96 -14.57 -26.14
C ALA A 730 -16.17 -14.59 -25.21
N ALA A 731 -17.30 -14.04 -25.66
CA ALA A 731 -18.53 -13.98 -24.87
C ALA A 731 -19.10 -15.36 -24.52
N MET A 732 -18.75 -16.41 -25.28
CA MET A 732 -19.10 -17.78 -24.96
C MET A 732 -18.42 -18.29 -23.68
N LEU A 733 -17.37 -17.62 -23.18
CA LEU A 733 -16.71 -17.97 -21.93
C LEU A 733 -17.45 -17.45 -20.69
N PHE A 734 -18.26 -16.39 -20.81
CA PHE A 734 -18.95 -15.82 -19.66
C PHE A 734 -19.99 -16.82 -19.11
N PRO A 735 -19.93 -17.21 -17.83
CA PRO A 735 -20.93 -18.07 -17.24
C PRO A 735 -22.18 -17.23 -16.93
N VAL A 736 -23.34 -17.61 -17.46
CA VAL A 736 -24.60 -16.86 -17.31
C VAL A 736 -25.63 -17.72 -16.55
N PRO A 737 -26.53 -17.11 -15.77
CA PRO A 737 -27.53 -17.85 -15.00
C PRO A 737 -28.58 -18.54 -15.87
N ASN A 738 -29.24 -19.55 -15.31
CA ASN A 738 -30.27 -20.33 -15.99
C ASN A 738 -31.43 -19.47 -16.53
N PHE A 739 -31.84 -18.43 -15.80
CA PHE A 739 -32.89 -17.52 -16.27
C PHE A 739 -32.47 -16.74 -17.51
N ASP A 740 -31.21 -16.31 -17.61
CA ASP A 740 -30.69 -15.61 -18.79
C ASP A 740 -30.55 -16.59 -19.98
N LEU A 741 -30.23 -17.86 -19.72
CA LEU A 741 -30.25 -18.90 -20.75
C LEU A 741 -31.67 -19.15 -21.30
N GLU A 742 -32.69 -19.09 -20.45
CA GLU A 742 -34.09 -19.13 -20.88
C GLU A 742 -34.45 -17.88 -21.70
N LEU A 743 -34.03 -16.69 -21.27
CA LEU A 743 -34.26 -15.45 -22.02
C LEU A 743 -33.61 -15.49 -23.41
N ILE A 744 -32.36 -15.98 -23.50
CA ILE A 744 -31.64 -16.23 -24.75
C ILE A 744 -32.37 -17.25 -25.62
N ALA A 745 -32.83 -18.36 -25.04
CA ALA A 745 -33.58 -19.36 -25.79
C ALA A 745 -34.87 -18.76 -26.38
N ASN A 746 -35.59 -17.97 -25.58
CA ASN A 746 -36.83 -17.35 -26.02
C ASN A 746 -36.59 -16.26 -27.07
N SER A 747 -35.52 -15.47 -26.98
CA SER A 747 -35.24 -14.43 -27.98
C SER A 747 -34.92 -14.99 -29.38
N VAL A 748 -34.26 -16.15 -29.47
CA VAL A 748 -33.85 -16.72 -30.78
C VAL A 748 -34.74 -17.85 -31.29
N LEU A 749 -35.37 -18.62 -30.39
CA LEU A 749 -36.24 -19.74 -30.76
C LEU A 749 -37.71 -19.32 -30.83
N SER A 750 -38.14 -18.33 -30.05
CA SER A 750 -39.52 -17.83 -29.95
C SER A 750 -39.59 -16.32 -29.69
N PRO A 751 -39.01 -15.48 -30.58
CA PRO A 751 -39.02 -14.05 -30.39
C PRO A 751 -40.47 -13.54 -30.25
N PRO A 752 -40.73 -12.52 -29.42
CA PRO A 752 -42.02 -11.84 -29.39
C PRO A 752 -42.36 -11.37 -30.81
N GLU A 753 -43.62 -11.56 -31.22
CA GLU A 753 -44.10 -11.04 -32.50
C GLU A 753 -43.95 -9.51 -32.45
N LEU A 754 -43.15 -8.94 -33.35
CA LEU A 754 -43.07 -7.49 -33.53
C LEU A 754 -44.45 -7.05 -34.01
N GLU A 755 -45.12 -6.19 -33.24
CA GLU A 755 -46.24 -5.41 -33.77
C GLU A 755 -45.66 -4.53 -34.89
N GLU A 756 -46.07 -4.81 -36.14
CA GLU A 756 -45.66 -4.10 -37.36
C GLU A 756 -46.07 -2.63 -37.35
#